data_AF-A0A9E5LES5-F1
#
_entry.id   AF-A0A9E5LES5-F1
#
_cell.length_a   1.000
_cell.length_b   1.000
_cell.length_c   1.000
_cell.angle_alpha   90.00
_cell.angle_beta   90.00
_cell.angle_gamma   90.00
#
_symmetry.space_group_name_H-M   'P 1'
#
loop_
_entity.id
_entity.type
_entity.pdbx_description
1 polymer ?
#
loop_
_entity_poly.entity_id
_entity_poly.type
_entity_poly.pdbx_seq_one_letter_code
_entity_poly.pdbx_strand_id
1 'polypeptide(L)'
;MTQASAVLRDVFGFDDFRPGQKDIVDAVTQGENVLAIMPTGGGKSLCYQLPALLRDGVTIVVSPLIALMRDQVRALRSIGVGAGALTSANTQEENDEIFAGLEDGSLRLLYLAPERLGSAQITSVLRRYRVGMISVDEAHCVSQWGHDFRPDYLKIGELRRQLGVPLSAFTATADAETRVEIVTRLFDDHPPKTFLRGFDRPNIHLAFAVKNNPRRQIVSYADARRGQSGIVYCGTRSKTESLAKALADEGHQTCFYHGGMDPVERFNKEEGLIVVATVAFGMGVDKPDIRWVAHADLPKSIEAYYQEIGRAGRDGAEAETLTLYGADDIRFRRTQIDESLAPPERRHADHGRLNALLGLAEALKCRRSVLLEYFGEQAQNCGKCDLCEKPPETFDGTTAVRKALSAMLRTDERFGAGHLIDILIGADTEKMRQHGHADLPTFGVGRDISKQNWQGIFRQMMGHDLARPDPSRHGALCMTQAGLSILKDQQSITLRMDTLEVEKSRPNVKTLVSDEDAPLLSALKAKRRFLAEKADVPAYIVFNDKTLIEIAQKRPKNFDEMAKINGIGSKKLDTYGAAFLEVIVGEVQEMHPRRKKFAGRNEGTVYDQLLEVQADLMRGECGTEKPMSCSASLLAKIAELKPRDAVSMNRILGDRRAERFGSAFLELNSALHHSKSGIRKDVQMLVVVSPAKKLDMSPLSDVTVTQPRFPEDATKLAKAAGRLTIQGLRDLMHLSEPLAKLNKTRFSEFGEQEKKAAVFAFAGDTYQGFEAATIDEDALRWAQDHLRILSGLYGLLRPLDEIEPYRLEMGSRLKVGRKTSLYEYWGDRIGTELNQDAEAAGSDILVNCASQEYFRAVDLKKLSLRVITPQFYEEHAKGPRIVSFYAKRARGSMARYIVENRIKTVDALRDFTVGGYAYQPDMSSPEKPVFLRASD
;
A
#
# COMPACT_ATOMS: atom_id res chain seq x y z
N MET A 1 -24.91 -6.96 11.36
CA MET A 1 -24.15 -6.89 10.10
C MET A 1 -25.16 -6.79 8.97
N THR A 2 -24.94 -5.91 7.98
CA THR A 2 -25.76 -5.90 6.76
C THR A 2 -25.50 -7.19 5.97
N GLN A 3 -26.49 -7.67 5.22
CA GLN A 3 -26.37 -8.86 4.36
C GLN A 3 -25.17 -8.76 3.39
N ALA A 4 -24.88 -7.56 2.89
CA ALA A 4 -23.71 -7.28 2.04
C ALA A 4 -22.37 -7.54 2.75
N SER A 5 -22.22 -7.13 4.02
CA SER A 5 -20.99 -7.40 4.80
C SER A 5 -20.78 -8.87 5.12
N ALA A 6 -21.87 -9.64 5.27
CA ALA A 6 -21.78 -11.08 5.45
C ALA A 6 -21.27 -11.77 4.17
N VAL A 7 -21.86 -11.47 3.00
CA VAL A 7 -21.43 -12.04 1.71
C VAL A 7 -20.00 -11.61 1.35
N LEU A 8 -19.62 -10.36 1.66
CA LEU A 8 -18.26 -9.86 1.49
C LEU A 8 -17.23 -10.74 2.23
N ARG A 9 -17.52 -11.11 3.48
CA ARG A 9 -16.64 -11.92 4.31
C ARG A 9 -16.68 -13.40 3.92
N ASP A 10 -17.88 -13.97 3.81
CA ASP A 10 -18.07 -15.41 3.66
C ASP A 10 -17.71 -15.90 2.24
N VAL A 11 -17.97 -15.11 1.20
CA VAL A 11 -17.71 -15.48 -0.20
C VAL A 11 -16.39 -14.91 -0.69
N PHE A 12 -16.16 -13.61 -0.50
CA PHE A 12 -14.97 -12.94 -1.04
C PHE A 12 -13.77 -12.95 -0.07
N GLY A 13 -13.96 -13.27 1.21
CA GLY A 13 -12.88 -13.37 2.18
C GLY A 13 -12.27 -12.01 2.59
N PHE A 14 -13.06 -10.93 2.51
CA PHE A 14 -12.64 -9.59 2.94
C PHE A 14 -13.32 -9.21 4.25
N ASP A 15 -12.55 -8.64 5.19
CA ASP A 15 -13.06 -8.26 6.51
C ASP A 15 -13.95 -7.02 6.47
N ASP A 16 -13.62 -6.05 5.59
CA ASP A 16 -14.34 -4.78 5.43
C ASP A 16 -14.19 -4.20 4.01
N PHE A 17 -15.07 -3.25 3.67
CA PHE A 17 -15.04 -2.50 2.42
C PHE A 17 -13.84 -1.54 2.35
N ARG A 18 -13.35 -1.29 1.13
CA ARG A 18 -12.43 -0.17 0.91
C ARG A 18 -13.17 1.18 1.02
N PRO A 19 -12.46 2.28 1.31
CA PRO A 19 -13.08 3.61 1.39
C PRO A 19 -13.94 3.92 0.16
N GLY A 20 -15.22 4.27 0.41
CA GLY A 20 -16.19 4.63 -0.62
C GLY A 20 -16.76 3.50 -1.47
N GLN A 21 -16.27 2.26 -1.31
CA GLN A 21 -16.75 1.07 -2.02
C GLN A 21 -18.15 0.67 -1.56
N LYS A 22 -18.41 0.78 -0.25
CA LYS A 22 -19.72 0.47 0.34
C LYS A 22 -20.85 1.30 -0.26
N ASP A 23 -20.67 2.62 -0.38
CA ASP A 23 -21.70 3.51 -0.92
C ASP A 23 -22.08 3.16 -2.37
N ILE A 24 -21.10 2.69 -3.16
CA ILE A 24 -21.32 2.25 -4.53
C ILE A 24 -22.08 0.92 -4.53
N VAL A 25 -21.64 -0.05 -3.73
CA VAL A 25 -22.31 -1.35 -3.59
C VAL A 25 -23.76 -1.17 -3.14
N ASP A 26 -24.01 -0.30 -2.17
CA ASP A 26 -25.34 -0.03 -1.64
C ASP A 26 -26.25 0.57 -2.73
N ALA A 27 -25.75 1.58 -3.47
CA ALA A 27 -26.48 2.19 -4.60
C ALA A 27 -26.81 1.18 -5.71
N VAL A 28 -25.84 0.37 -6.13
CA VAL A 28 -26.05 -0.65 -7.17
C VAL A 28 -27.00 -1.74 -6.67
N THR A 29 -26.89 -2.16 -5.41
CA THR A 29 -27.79 -3.15 -4.80
C THR A 29 -29.23 -2.65 -4.77
N GLN A 30 -29.44 -1.36 -4.48
CA GLN A 30 -30.76 -0.69 -4.51
C GLN A 30 -31.34 -0.54 -5.93
N GLY A 31 -30.55 -0.80 -6.97
CA GLY A 31 -30.99 -0.67 -8.37
C GLY A 31 -30.96 0.75 -8.89
N GLU A 32 -30.13 1.62 -8.28
CA GLU A 32 -29.87 2.95 -8.82
C GLU A 32 -28.97 2.86 -10.06
N ASN A 33 -29.13 3.81 -11.00
CA ASN A 33 -28.16 3.97 -12.08
C ASN A 33 -26.90 4.63 -11.53
N VAL A 34 -25.74 4.05 -11.81
CA VAL A 34 -24.47 4.46 -11.19
C VAL A 34 -23.39 4.73 -12.23
N LEU A 35 -22.67 5.84 -12.07
CA LEU A 35 -21.37 6.06 -12.72
C LEU A 35 -20.29 6.13 -11.64
N ALA A 36 -19.44 5.11 -11.57
CA ALA A 36 -18.37 5.02 -10.59
C ALA A 36 -17.00 5.14 -11.26
N ILE A 37 -16.28 6.21 -10.94
CA ILE A 37 -14.92 6.44 -11.40
C ILE A 37 -14.00 6.18 -10.23
N MET A 38 -13.21 5.12 -10.35
CA MET A 38 -12.41 4.58 -9.24
C MET A 38 -11.01 4.20 -9.75
N PRO A 39 -9.95 4.50 -8.99
CA PRO A 39 -8.58 4.24 -9.42
C PRO A 39 -8.34 2.75 -9.72
N THR A 40 -7.35 2.46 -10.55
CA THR A 40 -6.90 1.08 -10.77
C THR A 40 -6.52 0.45 -9.44
N GLY A 41 -6.96 -0.78 -9.20
CA GLY A 41 -6.79 -1.46 -7.92
C GLY A 41 -7.79 -1.02 -6.84
N GLY A 42 -8.67 -0.04 -7.05
CA GLY A 42 -9.66 0.44 -6.07
C GLY A 42 -10.80 -0.54 -5.73
N GLY A 43 -10.83 -1.72 -6.34
CA GLY A 43 -11.87 -2.74 -6.10
C GLY A 43 -13.15 -2.53 -6.91
N LYS A 44 -13.05 -2.01 -8.15
CA LYS A 44 -14.17 -1.82 -9.08
C LYS A 44 -15.01 -3.07 -9.27
N SER A 45 -14.37 -4.22 -9.51
CA SER A 45 -15.08 -5.47 -9.80
C SER A 45 -16.01 -5.90 -8.68
N LEU A 46 -15.61 -5.71 -7.42
CA LEU A 46 -16.45 -6.03 -6.27
C LEU A 46 -17.72 -5.17 -6.22
N CYS A 47 -17.69 -3.95 -6.77
CA CYS A 47 -18.83 -3.03 -6.78
C CYS A 47 -19.98 -3.50 -7.67
N TYR A 48 -19.74 -4.42 -8.61
CA TYR A 48 -20.80 -5.08 -9.37
C TYR A 48 -20.93 -6.58 -9.05
N GLN A 49 -19.84 -7.24 -8.63
CA GLN A 49 -19.86 -8.66 -8.26
C GLN A 49 -20.64 -8.93 -6.99
N LEU A 50 -20.48 -8.09 -5.96
CA LEU A 50 -21.20 -8.28 -4.70
C LEU A 50 -22.72 -8.00 -4.89
N PRO A 51 -23.16 -6.89 -5.52
CA PRO A 51 -24.58 -6.69 -5.81
C PRO A 51 -25.21 -7.79 -6.67
N ALA A 52 -24.47 -8.41 -7.60
CA ALA A 52 -24.96 -9.54 -8.40
C ALA A 52 -25.36 -10.77 -7.56
N LEU A 53 -24.79 -10.93 -6.37
CA LEU A 53 -25.16 -11.99 -5.43
C LEU A 53 -26.31 -11.59 -4.50
N LEU A 54 -26.56 -10.29 -4.34
CA LEU A 54 -27.58 -9.75 -3.44
C LEU A 54 -28.92 -9.47 -4.14
N ARG A 55 -28.90 -9.18 -5.45
CA ARG A 55 -30.09 -8.89 -6.26
C ARG A 55 -30.65 -10.15 -6.91
N ASP A 56 -31.93 -10.18 -7.23
CA ASP A 56 -32.50 -11.25 -8.02
C ASP A 56 -32.16 -11.11 -9.52
N GLY A 57 -32.07 -12.26 -10.20
CA GLY A 57 -31.76 -12.33 -11.62
C GLY A 57 -30.27 -12.34 -11.95
N VAL A 58 -29.97 -12.43 -13.24
CA VAL A 58 -28.60 -12.51 -13.76
C VAL A 58 -28.03 -11.11 -13.97
N THR A 59 -26.79 -10.88 -13.54
CA THR A 59 -26.06 -9.65 -13.84
C THR A 59 -25.28 -9.81 -15.13
N ILE A 60 -25.48 -8.90 -16.08
CA ILE A 60 -24.66 -8.83 -17.30
C ILE A 60 -23.51 -7.87 -17.08
N VAL A 61 -22.28 -8.31 -17.33
CA VAL A 61 -21.08 -7.48 -17.26
C VAL A 61 -20.48 -7.32 -18.65
N VAL A 62 -20.59 -6.13 -19.23
CA VAL A 62 -19.97 -5.82 -20.53
C VAL A 62 -18.52 -5.41 -20.28
N SER A 63 -17.57 -6.07 -20.93
CA SER A 63 -16.13 -5.79 -20.76
C SER A 63 -15.40 -5.91 -22.10
N PRO A 64 -14.38 -5.09 -22.39
CA PRO A 64 -13.85 -4.99 -23.75
C PRO A 64 -12.91 -6.13 -24.13
N LEU A 65 -12.49 -6.97 -23.17
CA LEU A 65 -11.34 -7.86 -23.31
C LEU A 65 -11.66 -9.27 -22.87
N ILE A 66 -11.60 -10.21 -23.83
CA ILE A 66 -11.89 -11.63 -23.61
C ILE A 66 -11.00 -12.23 -22.53
N ALA A 67 -9.70 -11.89 -22.51
CA ALA A 67 -8.77 -12.37 -21.49
C ALA A 67 -9.20 -11.95 -20.07
N LEU A 68 -9.58 -10.67 -19.89
CA LEU A 68 -10.03 -10.17 -18.59
C LEU A 68 -11.34 -10.83 -18.15
N MET A 69 -12.29 -11.01 -19.07
CA MET A 69 -13.54 -11.71 -18.80
C MET A 69 -13.28 -13.14 -18.31
N ARG A 70 -12.40 -13.88 -18.99
CA ARG A 70 -12.04 -15.25 -18.60
C ARG A 70 -11.36 -15.30 -17.23
N ASP A 71 -10.44 -14.38 -16.94
CA ASP A 71 -9.79 -14.32 -15.62
C ASP A 71 -10.77 -13.99 -14.49
N GLN A 72 -11.70 -13.06 -14.70
CA GLN A 72 -12.76 -12.76 -13.72
C GLN A 72 -13.70 -13.96 -13.50
N VAL A 73 -14.09 -14.67 -14.57
CA VAL A 73 -14.92 -15.89 -14.45
C VAL A 73 -14.19 -16.98 -13.68
N ARG A 74 -12.90 -17.23 -13.96
CA ARG A 74 -12.09 -18.21 -13.21
C ARG A 74 -12.00 -17.83 -11.74
N ALA A 75 -11.74 -16.56 -11.43
CA ALA A 75 -11.68 -16.07 -10.05
C ALA A 75 -13.00 -16.29 -9.30
N LEU A 76 -14.14 -15.94 -9.91
CA LEU A 76 -15.48 -16.14 -9.34
C LEU A 76 -15.80 -17.64 -9.15
N ARG A 77 -15.55 -18.48 -10.15
CA ARG A 77 -15.75 -19.94 -10.05
C ARG A 77 -14.89 -20.55 -8.94
N SER A 78 -13.65 -20.08 -8.76
CA SER A 78 -12.75 -20.57 -7.71
C SER A 78 -13.32 -20.36 -6.30
N ILE A 79 -14.06 -19.26 -6.07
CA ILE A 79 -14.74 -18.96 -4.80
C ILE A 79 -16.18 -19.49 -4.74
N GLY A 80 -16.62 -20.26 -5.74
CA GLY A 80 -17.93 -20.91 -5.77
C GLY A 80 -19.08 -20.04 -6.30
N VAL A 81 -18.78 -18.92 -6.94
CA VAL A 81 -19.80 -18.08 -7.61
C VAL A 81 -20.03 -18.58 -9.03
N GLY A 82 -21.29 -18.85 -9.38
CA GLY A 82 -21.70 -19.21 -10.74
C GLY A 82 -21.51 -18.04 -11.70
N ALA A 83 -20.50 -18.15 -12.57
CA ALA A 83 -20.19 -17.13 -13.57
C ALA A 83 -19.83 -17.76 -14.92
N GLY A 84 -20.12 -17.04 -16.01
CA GLY A 84 -19.77 -17.42 -17.39
C GLY A 84 -19.34 -16.22 -18.22
N ALA A 85 -18.71 -16.47 -19.37
CA ALA A 85 -18.34 -15.44 -20.33
C ALA A 85 -18.79 -15.86 -21.73
N LEU A 86 -19.59 -15.02 -22.39
CA LEU A 86 -20.05 -15.21 -23.75
C LEU A 86 -19.30 -14.28 -24.71
N THR A 87 -18.49 -14.88 -25.56
CA THR A 87 -17.51 -14.22 -26.43
C THR A 87 -17.52 -14.87 -27.82
N SER A 88 -16.91 -14.22 -28.80
CA SER A 88 -16.69 -14.82 -30.12
C SER A 88 -15.75 -16.03 -30.11
N ALA A 89 -14.93 -16.18 -29.06
CA ALA A 89 -13.90 -17.22 -28.93
C ALA A 89 -14.36 -18.46 -28.12
N ASN A 90 -15.65 -18.57 -27.79
CA ASN A 90 -16.17 -19.72 -27.05
C ASN A 90 -16.39 -20.95 -27.94
N THR A 91 -16.17 -22.14 -27.38
CA THR A 91 -16.59 -23.39 -28.00
C THR A 91 -18.10 -23.60 -27.84
N GLN A 92 -18.67 -24.55 -28.60
CA GLN A 92 -20.09 -24.88 -28.45
C GLN A 92 -20.38 -25.44 -27.05
N GLU A 93 -19.51 -26.30 -26.53
CA GLU A 93 -19.62 -26.87 -25.19
C GLU A 93 -19.64 -25.78 -24.10
N GLU A 94 -18.74 -24.79 -24.19
CA GLU A 94 -18.72 -23.66 -23.25
C GLU A 94 -20.03 -22.83 -23.31
N ASN A 95 -20.59 -22.65 -24.50
CA ASN A 95 -21.87 -21.96 -24.64
C ASN A 95 -23.01 -22.77 -24.00
N ASP A 96 -23.05 -24.08 -24.25
CA ASP A 96 -24.08 -24.98 -23.72
C ASP A 96 -24.06 -25.02 -22.19
N GLU A 97 -22.88 -25.05 -21.56
CA GLU A 97 -22.73 -24.93 -20.11
C GLU A 97 -23.29 -23.61 -19.57
N ILE A 98 -23.02 -22.49 -20.26
CA ILE A 98 -23.53 -21.17 -19.87
C ILE A 98 -25.05 -21.15 -19.96
N PHE A 99 -25.65 -21.68 -21.03
CA PHE A 99 -27.09 -21.72 -21.20
C PHE A 99 -27.78 -22.64 -20.19
N ALA A 100 -27.19 -23.80 -19.88
CA ALA A 100 -27.70 -24.68 -18.82
C ALA A 100 -27.72 -23.96 -17.46
N GLY A 101 -26.64 -23.25 -17.11
CA GLY A 101 -26.56 -22.48 -15.87
C GLY A 101 -27.52 -21.27 -15.82
N LEU A 102 -27.88 -20.71 -16.98
CA LEU A 102 -28.92 -19.68 -17.09
C LEU A 102 -30.33 -20.28 -16.91
N GLU A 103 -30.58 -21.48 -17.45
CA GLU A 103 -31.85 -22.19 -17.36
C GLU A 103 -32.16 -22.66 -15.94
N ASP A 104 -31.17 -23.21 -15.22
CA ASP A 104 -31.34 -23.73 -13.86
C ASP A 104 -31.17 -22.65 -12.76
N GLY A 105 -30.74 -21.44 -13.13
CA GLY A 105 -30.55 -20.30 -12.23
C GLY A 105 -29.28 -20.34 -11.37
N SER A 106 -28.36 -21.28 -11.63
CA SER A 106 -27.07 -21.36 -10.94
C SER A 106 -26.09 -20.26 -11.35
N LEU A 107 -26.25 -19.68 -12.54
CA LEU A 107 -25.40 -18.61 -13.07
C LEU A 107 -25.88 -17.22 -12.61
N ARG A 108 -25.01 -16.52 -11.86
CA ARG A 108 -25.29 -15.21 -11.27
C ARG A 108 -24.68 -14.04 -12.05
N LEU A 109 -23.55 -14.28 -12.72
CA LEU A 109 -22.84 -13.29 -13.53
C LEU A 109 -22.53 -13.82 -14.92
N LEU A 110 -22.92 -13.06 -15.95
CA LEU A 110 -22.57 -13.32 -17.34
C LEU A 110 -21.74 -12.17 -17.89
N TYR A 111 -20.46 -12.42 -18.15
CA TYR A 111 -19.61 -11.49 -18.89
C TYR A 111 -19.95 -11.56 -20.37
N LEU A 112 -20.08 -10.41 -21.03
CA LEU A 112 -20.48 -10.32 -22.42
C LEU A 112 -19.49 -9.44 -23.20
N ALA A 113 -18.96 -10.00 -24.29
CA ALA A 113 -18.11 -9.25 -25.19
C ALA A 113 -18.93 -8.23 -26.01
N PRO A 114 -18.43 -7.01 -26.28
CA PRO A 114 -19.21 -5.94 -26.88
C PRO A 114 -19.76 -6.31 -28.27
N GLU A 115 -19.01 -7.08 -29.06
CA GLU A 115 -19.43 -7.53 -30.39
C GLU A 115 -20.70 -8.39 -30.36
N ARG A 116 -21.04 -8.98 -29.20
CA ARG A 116 -22.28 -9.76 -29.03
C ARG A 116 -23.50 -8.88 -28.79
N LEU A 117 -23.35 -7.62 -28.36
CA LEU A 117 -24.44 -6.72 -27.97
C LEU A 117 -25.43 -6.40 -29.11
N GLY A 118 -25.01 -6.49 -30.37
CA GLY A 118 -25.84 -6.20 -31.53
C GLY A 118 -26.65 -7.38 -32.08
N SER A 119 -26.56 -8.57 -31.48
CA SER A 119 -27.26 -9.76 -31.97
C SER A 119 -28.71 -9.79 -31.49
N ALA A 120 -29.69 -9.84 -32.41
CA ALA A 120 -31.10 -10.02 -32.03
C ALA A 120 -31.35 -11.29 -31.18
N GLN A 121 -30.50 -12.31 -31.37
CA GLN A 121 -30.55 -13.55 -30.60
C GLN A 121 -30.15 -13.32 -29.14
N ILE A 122 -29.15 -12.46 -28.86
CA ILE A 122 -28.71 -12.23 -27.47
C ILE A 122 -29.78 -11.47 -26.69
N THR A 123 -30.43 -10.46 -27.28
CA THR A 123 -31.49 -9.72 -26.60
C THR A 123 -32.66 -10.63 -26.20
N SER A 124 -33.06 -11.55 -27.09
CA SER A 124 -34.10 -12.53 -26.80
C SER A 124 -33.72 -13.46 -25.63
N VAL A 125 -32.50 -13.98 -25.65
CA VAL A 125 -31.91 -14.79 -24.57
C VAL A 125 -31.92 -14.02 -23.25
N LEU A 126 -31.43 -12.78 -23.23
CA LEU A 126 -31.33 -11.96 -22.02
C LEU A 126 -32.70 -11.62 -21.43
N ARG A 127 -33.74 -11.44 -22.27
CA ARG A 127 -35.13 -11.28 -21.81
C ARG A 127 -35.67 -12.55 -21.17
N ARG A 128 -35.36 -13.73 -21.72
CA ARG A 128 -35.84 -15.03 -21.22
C ARG A 128 -35.29 -15.34 -19.82
N TYR A 129 -34.03 -15.03 -19.55
CA TYR A 129 -33.31 -15.46 -18.33
C TYR A 129 -33.29 -14.43 -17.18
N ARG A 130 -34.28 -13.52 -17.12
CA ARG A 130 -34.48 -12.58 -16.00
C ARG A 130 -33.21 -11.80 -15.62
N VAL A 131 -32.65 -11.05 -16.57
CA VAL A 131 -31.54 -10.12 -16.27
C VAL A 131 -32.01 -9.08 -15.24
N GLY A 132 -31.24 -8.90 -14.17
CA GLY A 132 -31.58 -7.99 -13.06
C GLY A 132 -30.83 -6.66 -13.06
N MET A 133 -29.68 -6.59 -13.77
CA MET A 133 -28.91 -5.36 -14.00
C MET A 133 -27.85 -5.53 -15.10
N ILE A 134 -27.43 -4.42 -15.68
CA ILE A 134 -26.25 -4.32 -16.57
C ILE A 134 -25.14 -3.56 -15.84
N SER A 135 -23.94 -4.11 -15.86
CA SER A 135 -22.70 -3.46 -15.43
C SER A 135 -21.78 -3.29 -16.62
N VAL A 136 -21.24 -2.10 -16.82
CA VAL A 136 -20.30 -1.78 -17.90
C VAL A 136 -18.93 -1.56 -17.28
N ASP A 137 -18.01 -2.46 -17.56
CA ASP A 137 -16.60 -2.30 -17.21
C ASP A 137 -15.86 -1.55 -18.32
N GLU A 138 -14.87 -0.75 -17.92
CA GLU A 138 -14.17 0.21 -18.77
C GLU A 138 -15.11 1.10 -19.60
N ALA A 139 -16.05 1.75 -18.91
CA ALA A 139 -17.08 2.59 -19.52
C ALA A 139 -16.53 3.71 -20.41
N HIS A 140 -15.27 4.13 -20.26
CA HIS A 140 -14.64 5.11 -21.16
C HIS A 140 -14.61 4.64 -22.63
N CYS A 141 -14.76 3.34 -22.93
CA CYS A 141 -14.82 2.80 -24.29
C CYS A 141 -16.03 3.30 -25.11
N VAL A 142 -17.07 3.86 -24.46
CA VAL A 142 -18.22 4.47 -25.15
C VAL A 142 -17.87 5.83 -25.76
N SER A 143 -16.84 6.48 -25.22
CA SER A 143 -16.45 7.83 -25.62
C SER A 143 -15.61 7.77 -26.88
N GLN A 144 -15.99 8.55 -27.89
CA GLN A 144 -15.20 8.67 -29.13
C GLN A 144 -13.83 9.28 -28.86
N TRP A 145 -13.76 10.09 -27.82
CA TRP A 145 -12.55 10.74 -27.33
C TRP A 145 -11.82 9.89 -26.29
N GLY A 146 -12.39 8.76 -25.87
CA GLY A 146 -11.72 7.75 -25.05
C GLY A 146 -10.51 7.16 -25.78
N HIS A 147 -9.49 6.77 -25.02
CA HIS A 147 -8.23 6.25 -25.55
C HIS A 147 -8.34 4.82 -26.12
N ASP A 148 -9.46 4.11 -25.88
CA ASP A 148 -9.79 2.80 -26.47
C ASP A 148 -11.27 2.77 -26.94
N PHE A 149 -11.66 3.75 -27.78
CA PHE A 149 -13.03 3.82 -28.32
C PHE A 149 -13.45 2.52 -29.02
N ARG A 150 -14.62 1.97 -28.64
CA ARG A 150 -15.23 0.79 -29.26
C ARG A 150 -16.66 1.06 -29.70
N PRO A 151 -16.97 1.12 -31.01
CA PRO A 151 -18.32 1.43 -31.49
C PRO A 151 -19.43 0.54 -30.94
N ASP A 152 -19.14 -0.74 -30.67
CA ASP A 152 -20.14 -1.67 -30.13
C ASP A 152 -20.65 -1.29 -28.73
N TYR A 153 -19.86 -0.56 -27.94
CA TYR A 153 -20.30 -0.04 -26.65
C TYR A 153 -21.47 0.97 -26.76
N LEU A 154 -21.63 1.61 -27.93
CA LEU A 154 -22.75 2.53 -28.17
C LEU A 154 -24.12 1.82 -28.13
N LYS A 155 -24.14 0.49 -28.29
CA LYS A 155 -25.37 -0.33 -28.27
C LYS A 155 -25.88 -0.61 -26.85
N ILE A 156 -25.08 -0.35 -25.81
CA ILE A 156 -25.43 -0.70 -24.42
C ILE A 156 -26.63 0.10 -23.92
N GLY A 157 -26.70 1.40 -24.23
CA GLY A 157 -27.83 2.25 -23.84
C GLY A 157 -29.15 1.73 -24.40
N GLU A 158 -29.15 1.28 -25.66
CA GLU A 158 -30.32 0.65 -26.28
C GLU A 158 -30.69 -0.68 -25.61
N LEU A 159 -29.71 -1.56 -25.37
CA LEU A 159 -29.94 -2.84 -24.70
C LEU A 159 -30.57 -2.64 -23.31
N ARG A 160 -30.07 -1.67 -22.54
CA ARG A 160 -30.63 -1.29 -21.24
C ARG A 160 -32.11 -0.93 -21.36
N ARG A 161 -32.49 -0.07 -22.32
CA ARG A 161 -33.90 0.30 -22.55
C ARG A 161 -34.76 -0.90 -22.92
N GLN A 162 -34.24 -1.79 -23.78
CA GLN A 162 -34.96 -2.98 -24.21
C GLN A 162 -35.18 -4.00 -23.09
N LEU A 163 -34.30 -4.06 -22.09
CA LEU A 163 -34.40 -4.96 -20.93
C LEU A 163 -35.12 -4.31 -19.74
N GLY A 164 -35.16 -2.98 -19.63
CA GLY A 164 -35.83 -2.27 -18.53
C GLY A 164 -35.12 -2.43 -17.19
N VAL A 165 -33.78 -2.55 -17.20
CA VAL A 165 -32.96 -2.84 -16.01
C VAL A 165 -32.04 -1.68 -15.64
N PRO A 166 -31.61 -1.55 -14.37
CA PRO A 166 -30.63 -0.55 -13.98
C PRO A 166 -29.27 -0.80 -14.61
N LEU A 167 -28.53 0.30 -14.84
CA LEU A 167 -27.19 0.28 -15.40
C LEU A 167 -26.17 0.90 -14.45
N SER A 168 -25.07 0.19 -14.24
CA SER A 168 -23.90 0.70 -13.54
C SER A 168 -22.70 0.74 -14.49
N ALA A 169 -21.96 1.83 -14.49
CA ALA A 169 -20.82 2.06 -15.37
C ALA A 169 -19.57 2.33 -14.53
N PHE A 170 -18.49 1.60 -14.81
CA PHE A 170 -17.25 1.64 -14.05
C PHE A 170 -16.08 2.00 -14.95
N THR A 171 -15.22 2.90 -14.50
CA THR A 171 -13.95 3.13 -15.20
C THR A 171 -12.85 3.65 -14.27
N ALA A 172 -11.59 3.43 -14.67
CA ALA A 172 -10.43 3.96 -13.98
C ALA A 172 -10.11 5.43 -14.30
N THR A 173 -10.46 5.86 -15.51
CA THR A 173 -10.03 7.13 -16.08
C THR A 173 -11.16 7.72 -16.90
N ALA A 174 -11.69 8.86 -16.45
CA ALA A 174 -12.61 9.68 -17.21
C ALA A 174 -12.45 11.14 -16.80
N ASP A 175 -11.90 11.94 -17.73
CA ASP A 175 -11.88 13.39 -17.63
C ASP A 175 -13.31 13.98 -17.75
N ALA A 176 -13.44 15.30 -17.63
CA ALA A 176 -14.74 15.94 -17.65
C ALA A 176 -15.53 15.68 -18.94
N GLU A 177 -14.85 15.68 -20.10
CA GLU A 177 -15.45 15.46 -21.41
C GLU A 177 -15.93 14.01 -21.58
N THR A 178 -15.06 13.04 -21.24
CA THR A 178 -15.38 11.60 -21.28
C THR A 178 -16.58 11.29 -20.37
N ARG A 179 -16.69 11.95 -19.21
CA ARG A 179 -17.84 11.77 -18.30
C ARG A 179 -19.16 12.19 -18.94
N VAL A 180 -19.19 13.33 -19.63
CA VAL A 180 -20.38 13.81 -20.33
C VAL A 180 -20.80 12.80 -21.39
N GLU A 181 -19.84 12.31 -22.19
CA GLU A 181 -20.15 11.31 -23.22
C GLU A 181 -20.67 9.99 -22.64
N ILE A 182 -20.11 9.53 -21.51
CA ILE A 182 -20.61 8.34 -20.81
C ILE A 182 -22.08 8.53 -20.41
N VAL A 183 -22.41 9.69 -19.83
CA VAL A 183 -23.79 10.02 -19.44
C VAL A 183 -24.72 10.04 -20.64
N THR A 184 -24.34 10.72 -21.71
CA THR A 184 -25.14 10.78 -22.95
C THR A 184 -25.35 9.40 -23.56
N ARG A 185 -24.29 8.59 -23.73
CA ARG A 185 -24.35 7.33 -24.48
C ARG A 185 -24.94 6.16 -23.69
N LEU A 186 -24.72 6.09 -22.38
CA LEU A 186 -25.20 4.97 -21.54
C LEU A 186 -26.46 5.29 -20.76
N PHE A 187 -26.71 6.57 -20.49
CA PHE A 187 -27.78 7.01 -19.60
C PHE A 187 -28.81 7.94 -20.25
N ASP A 188 -28.77 8.11 -21.59
CA ASP A 188 -29.75 8.92 -22.34
C ASP A 188 -29.88 10.34 -21.79
N ASP A 189 -28.73 10.97 -21.48
CA ASP A 189 -28.61 12.31 -20.87
C ASP A 189 -29.25 12.45 -19.47
N HIS A 190 -29.71 11.35 -18.86
CA HIS A 190 -30.20 11.35 -17.48
C HIS A 190 -29.01 11.11 -16.54
N PRO A 191 -28.68 12.06 -15.64
CA PRO A 191 -27.51 11.94 -14.80
C PRO A 191 -27.66 10.78 -13.80
N PRO A 192 -26.75 9.78 -13.82
CA PRO A 192 -26.74 8.72 -12.82
C PRO A 192 -26.15 9.23 -11.50
N LYS A 193 -26.33 8.45 -10.42
CA LYS A 193 -25.61 8.69 -9.18
C LYS A 193 -24.12 8.50 -9.43
N THR A 194 -23.39 9.61 -9.34
CA THR A 194 -21.98 9.65 -9.75
C THR A 194 -21.08 9.59 -8.52
N PHE A 195 -20.17 8.62 -8.50
CA PHE A 195 -19.14 8.48 -7.48
C PHE A 195 -17.79 8.79 -8.11
N LEU A 196 -17.26 9.97 -7.82
CA LEU A 196 -15.89 10.35 -8.10
C LEU A 196 -15.06 10.00 -6.86
N ARG A 197 -14.21 8.97 -6.97
CA ARG A 197 -13.30 8.58 -5.89
C ARG A 197 -11.86 8.87 -6.32
N GLY A 198 -11.08 9.32 -5.34
CA GLY A 198 -9.68 9.70 -5.47
C GLY A 198 -8.90 8.96 -6.55
N PHE A 199 -8.35 9.67 -7.53
CA PHE A 199 -7.35 9.13 -8.47
C PHE A 199 -5.99 8.90 -7.79
N ASP A 200 -5.90 9.15 -6.48
CA ASP A 200 -4.66 9.00 -5.74
C ASP A 200 -4.26 7.52 -5.51
N ARG A 201 -2.99 7.22 -5.77
CA ARG A 201 -2.33 5.93 -5.51
C ARG A 201 -1.14 6.12 -4.56
N PRO A 202 -1.35 6.30 -3.25
CA PRO A 202 -0.31 6.60 -2.23
C PRO A 202 0.81 5.56 -2.16
N ASN A 203 0.60 4.38 -2.73
CA ASN A 203 1.59 3.31 -2.77
C ASN A 203 2.58 3.40 -3.95
N ILE A 204 2.34 4.26 -4.97
CA ILE A 204 3.18 4.32 -6.19
C ILE A 204 4.16 5.51 -6.13
N HIS A 205 5.47 5.26 -6.11
CA HIS A 205 6.47 6.32 -6.30
C HIS A 205 6.51 6.78 -7.77
N LEU A 206 6.45 8.08 -8.03
CA LEU A 206 6.48 8.65 -9.39
C LEU A 206 7.83 9.30 -9.70
N ALA A 207 8.48 8.90 -10.80
CA ALA A 207 9.70 9.56 -11.28
C ALA A 207 9.71 9.74 -12.81
N PHE A 208 10.25 10.86 -13.27
CA PHE A 208 10.62 11.04 -14.68
C PHE A 208 12.11 11.36 -14.79
N ALA A 209 12.74 10.88 -15.86
CA ALA A 209 14.13 11.20 -16.15
C ALA A 209 14.35 11.51 -17.62
N VAL A 210 15.27 12.42 -17.89
CA VAL A 210 15.70 12.72 -19.26
C VAL A 210 16.40 11.50 -19.84
N LYS A 211 16.08 11.18 -21.11
CA LYS A 211 16.77 10.12 -21.83
C LYS A 211 18.25 10.43 -21.98
N ASN A 212 19.08 9.55 -21.45
CA ASN A 212 20.52 9.53 -21.65
C ASN A 212 21.00 8.07 -21.62
N ASN A 213 21.29 7.51 -22.80
CA ASN A 213 21.50 6.07 -22.98
C ASN A 213 20.34 5.26 -22.34
N PRO A 214 19.13 5.33 -22.93
CA PRO A 214 17.91 4.78 -22.32
C PRO A 214 18.00 3.27 -22.04
N ARG A 215 18.70 2.51 -22.90
CA ARG A 215 18.95 1.08 -22.64
C ARG A 215 19.66 0.88 -21.30
N ARG A 216 20.74 1.61 -21.05
CA ARG A 216 21.50 1.55 -19.79
C ARG A 216 20.66 2.01 -18.60
N GLN A 217 19.86 3.08 -18.76
CA GLN A 217 18.99 3.57 -17.70
C GLN A 217 17.97 2.51 -17.28
N ILE A 218 17.30 1.86 -18.23
CA ILE A 218 16.32 0.80 -17.94
C ILE A 218 16.99 -0.42 -17.30
N VAL A 219 18.13 -0.88 -17.83
CA VAL A 219 18.87 -2.01 -17.25
C VAL A 219 19.29 -1.71 -15.80
N SER A 220 19.88 -0.54 -15.56
CA SER A 220 20.27 -0.13 -14.20
C SER A 220 19.07 0.00 -13.26
N TYR A 221 17.91 0.41 -13.78
CA TYR A 221 16.68 0.48 -13.01
C TYR A 221 16.14 -0.92 -12.66
N ALA A 222 16.25 -1.88 -13.59
CA ALA A 222 15.89 -3.27 -13.36
C ALA A 222 16.87 -3.98 -12.39
N ASP A 223 18.17 -3.73 -12.49
CA ASP A 223 19.19 -4.33 -11.61
C ASP A 223 18.97 -4.01 -10.14
N ALA A 224 18.60 -2.76 -9.85
CA ALA A 224 18.23 -2.33 -8.50
C ALA A 224 17.01 -3.09 -7.92
N ARG A 225 16.24 -3.77 -8.78
CA ARG A 225 14.98 -4.47 -8.45
C ARG A 225 15.01 -5.94 -8.89
N ARG A 226 16.20 -6.54 -8.93
CA ARG A 226 16.41 -7.92 -9.36
C ARG A 226 15.48 -8.89 -8.60
N GLY A 227 14.84 -9.78 -9.36
CA GLY A 227 13.89 -10.76 -8.83
C GLY A 227 12.47 -10.24 -8.56
N GLN A 228 12.19 -8.96 -8.83
CA GLN A 228 10.84 -8.39 -8.72
C GLN A 228 10.17 -8.29 -10.10
N SER A 229 8.89 -8.65 -10.17
CA SER A 229 8.11 -8.51 -11.41
C SER A 229 7.97 -7.04 -11.82
N GLY A 230 8.19 -6.78 -13.10
CA GLY A 230 8.12 -5.43 -13.67
C GLY A 230 7.61 -5.40 -15.10
N ILE A 231 7.17 -4.21 -15.52
CA ILE A 231 6.77 -3.94 -16.91
C ILE A 231 7.63 -2.82 -17.47
N VAL A 232 8.13 -2.98 -18.69
CA VAL A 232 8.84 -1.94 -19.44
C VAL A 232 8.04 -1.60 -20.70
N TYR A 233 7.48 -0.39 -20.79
CA TYR A 233 6.75 0.08 -21.96
C TYR A 233 7.66 0.72 -23.01
N CYS A 234 7.50 0.30 -24.26
CA CYS A 234 8.26 0.76 -25.44
C CYS A 234 7.33 1.25 -26.55
N GLY A 235 7.83 2.16 -27.39
CA GLY A 235 7.10 2.75 -28.51
C GLY A 235 6.97 1.86 -29.75
N THR A 236 7.86 0.88 -29.95
CA THR A 236 7.92 0.05 -31.16
C THR A 236 8.18 -1.43 -30.85
N ARG A 237 7.77 -2.33 -31.77
CA ARG A 237 7.99 -3.79 -31.66
C ARG A 237 9.46 -4.17 -31.60
N SER A 238 10.28 -3.62 -32.51
CA SER A 238 11.74 -3.87 -32.50
C SER A 238 12.41 -3.47 -31.18
N LYS A 239 11.91 -2.40 -30.54
CA LYS A 239 12.46 -1.97 -29.25
C LYS A 239 12.04 -2.89 -28.09
N THR A 240 10.87 -3.52 -28.15
CA THR A 240 10.50 -4.51 -27.12
C THR A 240 11.44 -5.72 -27.16
N GLU A 241 11.76 -6.22 -28.34
CA GLU A 241 12.65 -7.37 -28.52
C GLU A 241 14.09 -7.05 -28.08
N SER A 242 14.65 -5.94 -28.58
CA SER A 242 16.04 -5.56 -28.29
C SER A 242 16.28 -5.25 -26.82
N LEU A 243 15.32 -4.62 -26.13
CA LEU A 243 15.45 -4.31 -24.72
C LEU A 243 15.20 -5.52 -23.82
N ALA A 244 14.29 -6.43 -24.20
CA ALA A 244 14.15 -7.73 -23.52
C ALA A 244 15.45 -8.53 -23.64
N LYS A 245 16.07 -8.59 -24.82
CA LYS A 245 17.38 -9.23 -24.98
C LYS A 245 18.44 -8.61 -24.08
N ALA A 246 18.52 -7.28 -24.03
CA ALA A 246 19.49 -6.59 -23.17
C ALA A 246 19.30 -6.89 -21.68
N LEU A 247 18.05 -7.06 -21.20
CA LEU A 247 17.77 -7.45 -19.83
C LEU A 247 18.13 -8.92 -19.57
N ALA A 248 17.86 -9.80 -20.54
CA ALA A 248 18.22 -11.22 -20.47
C ALA A 248 19.74 -11.43 -20.42
N ASP A 249 20.49 -10.68 -21.22
CA ASP A 249 21.97 -10.73 -21.26
C ASP A 249 22.58 -10.35 -19.89
N GLU A 250 21.90 -9.51 -19.11
CA GLU A 250 22.29 -9.11 -17.74
C GLU A 250 21.73 -10.07 -16.67
N GLY A 251 21.14 -11.19 -17.08
CA GLY A 251 20.66 -12.25 -16.20
C GLY A 251 19.29 -11.99 -15.55
N HIS A 252 18.47 -11.11 -16.11
CA HIS A 252 17.08 -10.95 -15.68
C HIS A 252 16.17 -11.97 -16.37
N GLN A 253 15.17 -12.48 -15.65
CA GLN A 253 14.08 -13.23 -16.27
C GLN A 253 13.19 -12.26 -17.03
N THR A 254 13.13 -12.38 -18.36
CA THR A 254 12.38 -11.43 -19.19
C THR A 254 11.78 -12.08 -20.42
N CYS A 255 10.68 -11.48 -20.89
CA CYS A 255 10.09 -11.75 -22.18
C CYS A 255 9.58 -10.44 -22.79
N PHE A 256 9.18 -10.48 -24.06
CA PHE A 256 8.60 -9.32 -24.73
C PHE A 256 7.17 -9.60 -25.20
N TYR A 257 6.38 -8.54 -25.35
CA TYR A 257 5.04 -8.61 -25.92
C TYR A 257 4.73 -7.41 -26.80
N HIS A 258 4.12 -7.67 -27.95
CA HIS A 258 3.52 -6.62 -28.77
C HIS A 258 2.31 -7.16 -29.52
N GLY A 259 1.45 -6.26 -29.99
CA GLY A 259 0.28 -6.65 -30.79
C GLY A 259 0.68 -7.51 -31.98
N GLY A 260 -0.01 -8.63 -32.16
CA GLY A 260 0.33 -9.68 -33.13
C GLY A 260 0.97 -10.94 -32.52
N MET A 261 1.18 -10.97 -31.20
CA MET A 261 1.63 -12.16 -30.47
C MET A 261 0.49 -12.78 -29.66
N ASP A 262 0.57 -14.09 -29.44
CA ASP A 262 -0.33 -14.79 -28.54
C ASP A 262 -0.16 -14.30 -27.08
N PRO A 263 -1.23 -14.38 -26.25
CA PRO A 263 -1.17 -13.98 -24.86
C PRO A 263 -0.02 -14.64 -24.09
N VAL A 264 0.77 -13.84 -23.37
CA VAL A 264 1.89 -14.35 -22.57
C VAL A 264 1.36 -14.82 -21.21
N GLU A 265 0.81 -16.03 -21.17
CA GLU A 265 0.32 -16.63 -19.91
C GLU A 265 1.41 -16.72 -18.84
N ARG A 266 2.67 -16.87 -19.28
CA ARG A 266 3.86 -16.95 -18.41
C ARG A 266 3.97 -15.77 -17.45
N PHE A 267 3.58 -14.55 -17.85
CA PHE A 267 3.70 -13.38 -16.96
C PHE A 267 2.76 -13.44 -15.76
N ASN A 268 1.56 -14.00 -15.94
CA ASN A 268 0.62 -14.16 -14.83
C ASN A 268 1.04 -15.29 -13.88
N LYS A 269 1.75 -16.31 -14.39
CA LYS A 269 2.16 -17.51 -13.65
C LYS A 269 3.53 -17.35 -12.96
N GLU A 270 4.51 -16.71 -13.61
CA GLU A 270 5.89 -16.59 -13.14
C GLU A 270 6.12 -15.37 -12.24
N GLU A 271 6.85 -15.56 -11.15
CA GLU A 271 7.29 -14.48 -10.26
C GLU A 271 8.63 -13.92 -10.72
N GLY A 272 8.85 -12.61 -10.56
CA GLY A 272 10.14 -11.99 -10.91
C GLY A 272 10.35 -11.76 -12.41
N LEU A 273 9.41 -12.18 -13.26
CA LEU A 273 9.46 -11.95 -14.71
C LEU A 273 9.28 -10.47 -15.05
N ILE A 274 10.14 -9.96 -15.93
CA ILE A 274 10.05 -8.62 -16.53
C ILE A 274 9.46 -8.73 -17.93
N VAL A 275 8.33 -8.07 -18.19
CA VAL A 275 7.78 -7.99 -19.54
C VAL A 275 8.15 -6.66 -20.18
N VAL A 276 8.81 -6.72 -21.33
CA VAL A 276 9.03 -5.56 -22.20
C VAL A 276 7.95 -5.51 -23.26
N ALA A 277 7.13 -4.47 -23.26
CA ALA A 277 5.93 -4.46 -24.06
C ALA A 277 5.60 -3.14 -24.74
N THR A 278 4.82 -3.21 -25.81
CA THR A 278 4.07 -2.04 -26.29
C THR A 278 2.81 -1.85 -25.45
N VAL A 279 2.10 -0.74 -25.68
CA VAL A 279 0.81 -0.44 -25.02
C VAL A 279 -0.23 -1.57 -25.15
N ALA A 280 -0.06 -2.47 -26.13
CA ALA A 280 -0.90 -3.66 -26.31
C ALA A 280 -0.90 -4.61 -25.09
N PHE A 281 0.17 -4.66 -24.30
CA PHE A 281 0.26 -5.52 -23.10
C PHE A 281 -0.53 -4.99 -21.91
N GLY A 282 -1.17 -3.83 -22.04
CA GLY A 282 -1.90 -3.25 -20.92
C GLY A 282 -3.23 -3.95 -20.67
N MET A 283 -4.07 -4.00 -21.67
CA MET A 283 -5.46 -4.38 -21.50
C MET A 283 -5.61 -5.86 -21.10
N GLY A 284 -6.02 -6.13 -19.84
CA GLY A 284 -6.30 -7.47 -19.33
C GLY A 284 -5.23 -8.10 -18.42
N VAL A 285 -4.10 -7.44 -18.20
CA VAL A 285 -3.11 -7.91 -17.20
C VAL A 285 -3.57 -7.53 -15.80
N ASP A 286 -3.89 -8.52 -14.97
CA ASP A 286 -4.29 -8.38 -13.57
C ASP A 286 -3.33 -9.11 -12.60
N LYS A 287 -2.03 -8.89 -12.77
CA LYS A 287 -1.02 -9.35 -11.83
C LYS A 287 -0.92 -8.36 -10.65
N PRO A 288 -1.29 -8.75 -9.41
CA PRO A 288 -1.39 -7.79 -8.31
C PRO A 288 -0.03 -7.30 -7.78
N ASP A 289 1.02 -8.09 -8.01
CA ASP A 289 2.36 -7.98 -7.41
C ASP A 289 3.42 -7.36 -8.35
N ILE A 290 3.01 -6.54 -9.32
CA ILE A 290 3.95 -5.76 -10.14
C ILE A 290 4.59 -4.68 -9.28
N ARG A 291 5.90 -4.76 -9.05
CA ARG A 291 6.64 -3.85 -8.15
C ARG A 291 7.15 -2.61 -8.82
N TRP A 292 7.34 -2.65 -10.13
CA TRP A 292 7.78 -1.47 -10.85
C TRP A 292 7.29 -1.44 -12.30
N VAL A 293 7.07 -0.23 -12.80
CA VAL A 293 6.71 0.02 -14.19
C VAL A 293 7.66 1.07 -14.74
N ALA A 294 8.32 0.79 -15.85
CA ALA A 294 9.19 1.74 -16.52
C ALA A 294 8.68 2.04 -17.92
N HIS A 295 8.81 3.30 -18.36
CA HIS A 295 8.58 3.69 -19.75
C HIS A 295 9.92 4.00 -20.38
N ALA A 296 10.33 3.17 -21.34
CA ALA A 296 11.50 3.43 -22.18
C ALA A 296 11.21 4.48 -23.26
N ASP A 297 9.93 4.80 -23.50
CA ASP A 297 9.43 5.84 -24.39
C ASP A 297 8.21 6.52 -23.79
N LEU A 298 8.08 7.83 -24.02
CA LEU A 298 6.98 8.62 -23.47
C LEU A 298 5.60 8.06 -23.90
N PRO A 299 4.63 7.94 -22.98
CA PRO A 299 3.24 7.60 -23.32
C PRO A 299 2.57 8.60 -24.26
N LYS A 300 1.37 8.26 -24.74
CA LYS A 300 0.61 9.12 -25.67
C LYS A 300 -0.14 10.26 -24.96
N SER A 301 -0.56 10.04 -23.72
CA SER A 301 -1.36 10.98 -22.94
C SER A 301 -1.23 10.71 -21.44
N ILE A 302 -1.78 11.60 -20.59
CA ILE A 302 -1.85 11.39 -19.14
C ILE A 302 -2.70 10.18 -18.78
N GLU A 303 -3.81 9.93 -19.49
CA GLU A 303 -4.68 8.77 -19.23
C GLU A 303 -3.93 7.47 -19.49
N ALA A 304 -3.24 7.36 -20.63
CA ALA A 304 -2.42 6.20 -20.96
C ALA A 304 -1.33 6.01 -19.89
N TYR A 305 -0.62 7.08 -19.55
CA TYR A 305 0.40 7.06 -18.49
C TYR A 305 -0.18 6.57 -17.15
N TYR A 306 -1.30 7.13 -16.71
CA TYR A 306 -1.96 6.79 -15.44
C TYR A 306 -2.43 5.32 -15.40
N GLN A 307 -3.01 4.83 -16.50
CA GLN A 307 -3.40 3.43 -16.59
C GLN A 307 -2.20 2.47 -16.57
N GLU A 308 -1.15 2.81 -17.31
CA GLU A 308 0.08 2.02 -17.41
C GLU A 308 0.79 1.92 -16.06
N ILE A 309 1.02 3.05 -15.37
CA ILE A 309 1.61 3.03 -14.02
C ILE A 309 0.68 2.39 -12.98
N GLY A 310 -0.64 2.52 -13.15
CA GLY A 310 -1.64 2.00 -12.22
C GLY A 310 -1.66 0.47 -12.11
N ARG A 311 -0.93 -0.22 -13.00
CA ARG A 311 -0.66 -1.67 -12.95
C ARG A 311 0.26 -2.05 -11.80
N ALA A 312 1.12 -1.13 -11.39
CA ALA A 312 2.02 -1.33 -10.28
C ALA A 312 1.24 -1.36 -8.94
N GLY A 313 1.62 -2.27 -8.05
CA GLY A 313 1.14 -2.31 -6.66
C GLY A 313 -0.38 -2.37 -6.48
N ARG A 314 -1.09 -3.20 -7.26
CA ARG A 314 -2.56 -3.37 -7.11
C ARG A 314 -2.94 -4.05 -5.80
N ASP A 315 -2.02 -4.81 -5.21
CA ASP A 315 -2.09 -5.34 -3.84
C ASP A 315 -2.03 -4.25 -2.75
N GLY A 316 -1.73 -3.00 -3.12
CA GLY A 316 -1.57 -1.86 -2.21
C GLY A 316 -0.17 -1.75 -1.60
N ALA A 317 0.74 -2.68 -1.90
CA ALA A 317 2.13 -2.57 -1.48
C ALA A 317 2.87 -1.48 -2.28
N GLU A 318 4.00 -1.00 -1.75
CA GLU A 318 4.79 0.00 -2.43
C GLU A 318 5.28 -0.50 -3.79
N ALA A 319 5.24 0.41 -4.76
CA ALA A 319 5.66 0.16 -6.13
C ALA A 319 6.28 1.44 -6.71
N GLU A 320 7.10 1.31 -7.74
CA GLU A 320 7.88 2.44 -8.27
C GLU A 320 7.74 2.59 -9.77
N THR A 321 7.69 3.83 -10.25
CA THR A 321 7.60 4.12 -11.68
C THR A 321 8.74 5.01 -12.15
N LEU A 322 9.25 4.73 -13.35
CA LEU A 322 10.24 5.55 -14.05
C LEU A 322 9.80 5.82 -15.48
N THR A 323 9.58 7.08 -15.83
CA THR A 323 9.27 7.47 -17.21
C THR A 323 10.44 8.21 -17.84
N LEU A 324 11.04 7.60 -18.85
CA LEU A 324 12.06 8.24 -19.66
C LEU A 324 11.42 9.09 -20.76
N TYR A 325 11.91 10.31 -20.94
CA TYR A 325 11.41 11.21 -21.97
C TYR A 325 12.55 12.03 -22.61
N GLY A 326 12.36 12.40 -23.88
CA GLY A 326 13.32 13.20 -24.63
C GLY A 326 12.72 13.82 -25.89
N ALA A 327 13.49 14.67 -26.57
CA ALA A 327 13.03 15.39 -27.75
C ALA A 327 12.57 14.47 -28.90
N ASP A 328 13.23 13.32 -29.07
CA ASP A 328 12.84 12.34 -30.10
C ASP A 328 11.48 11.71 -29.84
N ASP A 329 11.10 11.50 -28.57
CA ASP A 329 9.79 10.98 -28.21
C ASP A 329 8.70 11.99 -28.51
N ILE A 330 8.95 13.25 -28.15
CA ILE A 330 8.02 14.36 -28.40
C ILE A 330 7.75 14.47 -29.90
N ARG A 331 8.82 14.47 -30.71
CA ARG A 331 8.71 14.51 -32.17
C ARG A 331 7.92 13.32 -32.69
N PHE A 332 8.29 12.11 -32.28
CA PHE A 332 7.61 10.88 -32.71
C PHE A 332 6.11 10.90 -32.37
N ARG A 333 5.73 11.30 -31.14
CA ARG A 333 4.32 11.35 -30.73
C ARG A 333 3.53 12.41 -31.50
N ARG A 334 4.11 13.59 -31.77
CA ARG A 334 3.45 14.61 -32.57
C ARG A 334 3.23 14.15 -34.01
N THR A 335 4.25 13.57 -34.65
CA THR A 335 4.11 13.00 -35.99
C THR A 335 3.00 11.94 -36.04
N GLN A 336 2.92 11.06 -35.04
CA GLN A 336 1.83 10.07 -34.96
C GLN A 336 0.43 10.70 -34.89
N ILE A 337 0.29 11.85 -34.22
CA ILE A 337 -0.98 12.58 -34.14
C ILE A 337 -1.28 13.25 -35.49
N ASP A 338 -0.29 13.92 -36.09
CA ASP A 338 -0.45 14.68 -37.33
C ASP A 338 -0.76 13.79 -38.53
N GLU A 339 -0.11 12.62 -38.64
CA GLU A 339 -0.31 11.62 -39.69
C GLU A 339 -1.56 10.76 -39.47
N SER A 340 -2.23 10.89 -38.33
CA SER A 340 -3.46 10.12 -38.07
C SER A 340 -4.57 10.56 -39.03
N LEU A 341 -5.39 9.59 -39.45
CA LEU A 341 -6.60 9.82 -40.26
C LEU A 341 -7.74 10.51 -39.46
N ALA A 342 -7.43 11.04 -38.28
CA ALA A 342 -8.38 11.65 -37.39
C ALA A 342 -8.81 13.04 -37.89
N PRO A 343 -10.07 13.46 -37.62
CA PRO A 343 -10.52 14.82 -37.91
C PRO A 343 -9.62 15.90 -37.27
N PRO A 344 -9.55 17.12 -37.81
CA PRO A 344 -8.72 18.20 -37.27
C PRO A 344 -8.95 18.47 -35.78
N GLU A 345 -10.20 18.48 -35.34
CA GLU A 345 -10.59 18.67 -33.94
C GLU A 345 -9.99 17.58 -33.02
N ARG A 346 -9.97 16.33 -33.49
CA ARG A 346 -9.38 15.20 -32.76
C ARG A 346 -7.87 15.34 -32.64
N ARG A 347 -7.18 15.70 -33.73
CA ARG A 347 -5.73 15.93 -33.70
C ARG A 347 -5.39 17.06 -32.73
N HIS A 348 -6.20 18.11 -32.69
CA HIS A 348 -6.04 19.21 -31.74
C HIS A 348 -6.17 18.73 -30.27
N ALA A 349 -7.21 17.95 -29.97
CA ALA A 349 -7.41 17.36 -28.64
C ALA A 349 -6.25 16.43 -28.23
N ASP A 350 -5.78 15.57 -29.14
CA ASP A 350 -4.66 14.66 -28.89
C ASP A 350 -3.33 15.40 -28.68
N HIS A 351 -3.11 16.52 -29.38
CA HIS A 351 -1.98 17.43 -29.09
C HIS A 351 -2.11 18.05 -27.69
N GLY A 352 -3.32 18.45 -27.28
CA GLY A 352 -3.59 18.94 -25.92
C GLY A 352 -3.24 17.92 -24.84
N ARG A 353 -3.64 16.66 -25.04
CA ARG A 353 -3.34 15.54 -24.12
C ARG A 353 -1.84 15.22 -24.03
N LEU A 354 -1.14 15.23 -25.17
CA LEU A 354 0.31 15.07 -25.19
C LEU A 354 0.99 16.23 -24.44
N ASN A 355 0.55 17.47 -24.67
CA ASN A 355 1.08 18.64 -23.98
C ASN A 355 0.88 18.56 -22.47
N ALA A 356 -0.28 18.09 -22.00
CA ALA A 356 -0.53 17.88 -20.57
C ALA A 356 0.50 16.88 -19.98
N LEU A 357 0.77 15.77 -20.67
CA LEU A 357 1.78 14.79 -20.26
C LEU A 357 3.20 15.38 -20.22
N LEU A 358 3.53 16.26 -21.17
CA LEU A 358 4.81 16.96 -21.15
C LEU A 358 4.92 17.96 -20.00
N GLY A 359 3.82 18.66 -19.69
CA GLY A 359 3.71 19.51 -18.50
C GLY A 359 3.92 18.72 -17.21
N LEU A 360 3.44 17.47 -17.15
CA LEU A 360 3.74 16.55 -16.04
C LEU A 360 5.22 16.13 -16.01
N ALA A 361 5.84 15.88 -17.16
CA ALA A 361 7.25 15.50 -17.26
C ALA A 361 8.20 16.62 -16.82
N GLU A 362 7.89 17.87 -17.21
CA GLU A 362 8.68 19.08 -16.89
C GLU A 362 8.16 19.84 -15.65
N ALA A 363 7.29 19.22 -14.85
CA ALA A 363 6.69 19.86 -13.68
C ALA A 363 7.73 20.45 -12.70
N LEU A 364 7.38 21.60 -12.09
CA LEU A 364 8.17 22.28 -11.05
C LEU A 364 7.70 21.96 -9.62
N LYS A 365 6.45 21.50 -9.49
CA LYS A 365 5.82 21.11 -8.23
C LYS A 365 5.59 19.60 -8.20
N CYS A 366 5.13 19.07 -7.08
CA CYS A 366 4.86 17.64 -6.89
C CYS A 366 4.13 17.01 -8.09
N ARG A 367 4.74 15.98 -8.71
CA ARG A 367 4.19 15.31 -9.89
C ARG A 367 2.78 14.78 -9.67
N ARG A 368 2.54 14.28 -8.46
CA ARG A 368 1.23 13.73 -8.10
C ARG A 368 0.16 14.80 -8.03
N SER A 369 0.46 15.98 -7.49
CA SER A 369 -0.50 17.09 -7.48
C SER A 369 -0.85 17.50 -8.91
N VAL A 370 0.14 17.62 -9.80
CA VAL A 370 -0.11 17.91 -11.23
C VAL A 370 -0.98 16.83 -11.88
N LEU A 371 -0.69 15.55 -11.60
CA LEU A 371 -1.44 14.41 -12.14
C LEU A 371 -2.89 14.39 -11.66
N LEU A 372 -3.13 14.67 -10.37
CA LEU A 372 -4.48 14.68 -9.79
C LEU A 372 -5.28 15.92 -10.23
N GLU A 373 -4.63 17.07 -10.35
CA GLU A 373 -5.23 18.31 -10.86
C GLU A 373 -5.78 18.11 -12.28
N TYR A 374 -5.06 17.36 -13.13
CA TYR A 374 -5.54 17.00 -14.47
C TYR A 374 -6.90 16.28 -14.46
N PHE A 375 -7.13 15.41 -13.46
CA PHE A 375 -8.40 14.71 -13.31
C PHE A 375 -9.46 15.49 -12.51
N GLY A 376 -9.14 16.73 -12.11
CA GLY A 376 -10.02 17.61 -11.34
C GLY A 376 -9.92 17.43 -9.82
N GLU A 377 -8.87 16.78 -9.32
CA GLU A 377 -8.64 16.58 -7.88
C GLU A 377 -7.53 17.48 -7.35
N GLN A 378 -7.81 18.17 -6.25
CA GLN A 378 -6.81 18.95 -5.54
C GLN A 378 -6.02 18.05 -4.58
N ALA A 379 -4.70 18.13 -4.65
CA ALA A 379 -3.83 17.33 -3.79
C ALA A 379 -2.65 18.15 -3.26
N GLN A 380 -2.20 17.81 -2.05
CA GLN A 380 -1.00 18.38 -1.46
C GLN A 380 0.26 17.60 -1.93
N ASN A 381 1.44 18.09 -1.55
CA ASN A 381 2.71 17.42 -1.83
C ASN A 381 2.70 15.99 -1.27
N CYS A 382 3.07 15.01 -2.10
CA CYS A 382 2.88 13.59 -1.78
C CYS A 382 4.01 12.96 -0.97
N GLY A 383 5.21 13.55 -0.94
CA GLY A 383 6.39 12.95 -0.31
C GLY A 383 6.89 11.63 -0.94
N LYS A 384 6.33 11.24 -2.09
CA LYS A 384 6.59 9.98 -2.82
C LYS A 384 6.71 10.19 -4.33
N CYS A 385 7.40 11.25 -4.73
CA CYS A 385 7.83 11.44 -6.11
C CYS A 385 9.21 12.09 -6.12
N ASP A 386 9.95 11.92 -7.20
CA ASP A 386 11.26 12.52 -7.45
C ASP A 386 11.31 14.02 -7.08
N LEU A 387 10.28 14.80 -7.42
CA LEU A 387 10.23 16.25 -7.12
C LEU A 387 9.93 16.58 -5.65
N CYS A 388 9.35 15.65 -4.89
CA CYS A 388 9.22 15.81 -3.44
C CYS A 388 10.49 15.39 -2.71
N GLU A 389 11.25 14.44 -3.27
CA GLU A 389 12.50 13.95 -2.71
C GLU A 389 13.65 14.92 -2.95
N LYS A 390 13.78 15.40 -4.20
CA LYS A 390 14.75 16.43 -4.61
C LYS A 390 13.98 17.51 -5.39
N PRO A 391 13.51 18.57 -4.73
CA PRO A 391 12.90 19.71 -5.40
C PRO A 391 13.81 20.24 -6.51
N PRO A 392 13.28 20.55 -7.70
CA PRO A 392 14.11 20.94 -8.83
C PRO A 392 14.70 22.32 -8.60
N GLU A 393 15.99 22.48 -8.90
CA GLU A 393 16.59 23.80 -9.04
C GLU A 393 16.02 24.48 -10.29
N THR A 394 15.63 25.75 -10.17
CA THR A 394 15.00 26.51 -11.24
C THR A 394 15.75 27.81 -11.53
N PHE A 395 15.56 28.35 -12.73
CA PHE A 395 16.08 29.65 -13.12
C PHE A 395 15.08 30.40 -14.01
N ASP A 396 15.25 31.71 -14.13
CA ASP A 396 14.51 32.51 -15.10
C ASP A 396 15.01 32.19 -16.52
N GLY A 397 14.20 31.44 -17.27
CA GLY A 397 14.50 31.03 -18.64
C GLY A 397 14.08 32.06 -19.69
N THR A 398 13.46 33.17 -19.30
CA THR A 398 12.81 34.13 -20.21
C THR A 398 13.76 34.63 -21.29
N THR A 399 14.96 35.09 -20.93
CA THR A 399 15.96 35.58 -21.89
C THR A 399 16.44 34.49 -22.84
N ALA A 400 16.70 33.28 -22.33
CA ALA A 400 17.16 32.16 -23.15
C ALA A 400 16.08 31.72 -24.15
N VAL A 401 14.83 31.66 -23.70
CA VAL A 401 13.67 31.36 -24.55
C VAL A 401 13.47 32.44 -25.61
N ARG A 402 13.61 33.73 -25.28
CA ARG A 402 13.54 34.82 -26.27
C ARG A 402 14.64 34.73 -27.33
N LYS A 403 15.88 34.42 -26.92
CA LYS A 403 16.98 34.18 -27.87
C LYS A 403 16.59 33.06 -28.85
N ALA A 404 16.06 31.95 -28.35
CA ALA A 404 15.63 30.81 -29.18
C ALA A 404 14.44 31.14 -30.10
N LEU A 405 13.39 31.78 -29.60
CA LEU A 405 12.23 32.22 -30.38
C LEU A 405 12.63 33.24 -31.46
N SER A 406 13.53 34.18 -31.14
CA SER A 406 14.08 35.10 -32.11
C SER A 406 14.86 34.37 -33.21
N ALA A 407 15.63 33.33 -32.88
CA ALA A 407 16.33 32.53 -33.88
C ALA A 407 15.34 31.75 -34.79
N MET A 408 14.23 31.24 -34.24
CA MET A 408 13.15 30.63 -35.03
C MET A 408 12.56 31.64 -36.01
N LEU A 409 12.16 32.82 -35.52
CA LEU A 409 11.56 33.88 -36.33
C LEU A 409 12.50 34.34 -37.46
N ARG A 410 13.79 34.53 -37.16
CA ARG A 410 14.79 35.03 -38.12
C ARG A 410 15.22 34.01 -39.17
N THR A 411 14.84 32.75 -38.98
CA THR A 411 15.05 31.67 -39.95
C THR A 411 13.76 31.24 -40.63
N ASP A 412 12.75 32.11 -40.60
CA ASP A 412 11.39 31.90 -41.11
C ASP A 412 10.73 30.60 -40.61
N GLU A 413 11.13 30.14 -39.42
CA GLU A 413 10.66 28.90 -38.80
C GLU A 413 10.80 27.68 -39.74
N ARG A 414 11.95 27.57 -40.42
CA ARG A 414 12.25 26.48 -41.37
C ARG A 414 13.25 25.44 -40.85
N PHE A 415 13.71 25.58 -39.61
CA PHE A 415 14.77 24.74 -39.06
C PHE A 415 14.39 24.11 -37.72
N GLY A 416 14.89 22.90 -37.48
CA GLY A 416 14.73 22.20 -36.21
C GLY A 416 15.74 22.65 -35.15
N ALA A 417 15.55 22.17 -33.92
CA ALA A 417 16.37 22.55 -32.76
C ALA A 417 17.89 22.48 -33.00
N GLY A 418 18.40 21.43 -33.64
CA GLY A 418 19.85 21.28 -33.85
C GLY A 418 20.48 22.47 -34.58
N HIS A 419 19.87 22.92 -35.68
CA HIS A 419 20.36 24.06 -36.45
C HIS A 419 20.16 25.38 -35.71
N LEU A 420 19.04 25.55 -35.02
CA LEU A 420 18.78 26.74 -34.20
C LEU A 420 19.78 26.87 -33.05
N ILE A 421 20.18 25.75 -32.44
CA ILE A 421 21.23 25.72 -31.41
C ILE A 421 22.58 26.11 -32.01
N ASP A 422 22.90 25.61 -33.20
CA ASP A 422 24.14 25.98 -33.89
C ASP A 422 24.19 27.50 -34.21
N ILE A 423 23.05 28.12 -34.55
CA ILE A 423 22.96 29.60 -34.68
C ILE A 423 23.25 30.27 -33.34
N LEU A 424 22.57 29.85 -32.26
CA LEU A 424 22.68 30.49 -30.95
C LEU A 424 24.10 30.41 -30.37
N ILE A 425 24.79 29.29 -30.52
CA ILE A 425 26.19 29.14 -30.06
C ILE A 425 27.19 29.74 -31.05
N GLY A 426 26.77 30.09 -32.26
CA GLY A 426 27.62 30.65 -33.30
C GLY A 426 28.56 29.60 -33.93
N ALA A 427 28.07 28.38 -34.13
CA ALA A 427 28.82 27.32 -34.79
C ALA A 427 28.91 27.56 -36.30
N ASP A 428 30.12 27.58 -36.83
CA ASP A 428 30.39 27.77 -38.25
C ASP A 428 30.31 26.43 -39.00
N THR A 429 29.10 26.07 -39.42
CA THR A 429 28.82 24.85 -40.21
C THR A 429 28.59 25.19 -41.68
N GLU A 430 28.77 24.21 -42.57
CA GLU A 430 28.51 24.40 -44.00
C GLU A 430 27.08 24.88 -44.28
N LYS A 431 26.10 24.31 -43.57
CA LYS A 431 24.69 24.71 -43.62
C LYS A 431 24.46 26.15 -43.14
N MET A 432 25.27 26.65 -42.22
CA MET A 432 25.22 28.04 -41.76
C MET A 432 25.57 29.02 -42.90
N ARG A 433 26.63 28.70 -43.66
CA ARG A 433 27.12 29.51 -44.78
C ARG A 433 26.18 29.47 -45.97
N GLN A 434 25.67 28.28 -46.31
CA GLN A 434 24.73 28.10 -47.43
C GLN A 434 23.44 28.93 -47.27
N HIS A 435 22.97 29.13 -46.05
CA HIS A 435 21.73 29.86 -45.76
C HIS A 435 21.97 31.31 -45.28
N GLY A 436 23.22 31.79 -45.23
CA GLY A 436 23.52 33.15 -44.76
C GLY A 436 23.19 33.41 -43.28
N HIS A 437 23.06 32.35 -42.47
CA HIS A 437 22.65 32.47 -41.08
C HIS A 437 23.76 32.95 -40.14
N ALA A 438 25.01 32.98 -40.62
CA ALA A 438 26.14 33.56 -39.90
C ALA A 438 26.01 35.09 -39.73
N ASP A 439 25.27 35.74 -40.63
CA ASP A 439 25.06 37.20 -40.62
C ASP A 439 23.83 37.63 -39.79
N LEU A 440 23.08 36.67 -39.23
CA LEU A 440 21.91 36.98 -38.42
C LEU A 440 22.31 37.63 -37.08
N PRO A 441 21.56 38.62 -36.57
CA PRO A 441 21.80 39.20 -35.25
C PRO A 441 21.72 38.19 -34.10
N THR A 442 21.07 37.05 -34.32
CA THR A 442 20.95 35.94 -33.37
C THR A 442 22.14 34.98 -33.40
N PHE A 443 23.10 35.17 -34.31
CA PHE A 443 24.27 34.31 -34.40
C PHE A 443 25.21 34.56 -33.21
N GLY A 444 25.48 33.52 -32.42
CA GLY A 444 26.38 33.58 -31.26
C GLY A 444 25.85 34.31 -30.02
N VAL A 445 24.58 34.73 -30.00
CA VAL A 445 23.98 35.43 -28.83
C VAL A 445 23.81 34.53 -27.60
N GLY A 446 23.91 33.22 -27.78
CA GLY A 446 23.75 32.17 -26.76
C GLY A 446 25.02 31.43 -26.41
N ARG A 447 26.21 32.00 -26.69
CA ARG A 447 27.54 31.40 -26.39
C ARG A 447 27.77 31.16 -24.91
N ASP A 448 27.05 31.86 -24.06
CA ASP A 448 27.02 31.71 -22.60
C ASP A 448 26.41 30.38 -22.13
N ILE A 449 25.65 29.70 -22.99
CA ILE A 449 24.95 28.46 -22.66
C ILE A 449 25.52 27.32 -23.52
N SER A 450 25.85 26.20 -22.87
CA SER A 450 26.38 25.02 -23.56
C SER A 450 25.37 24.43 -24.57
N LYS A 451 25.87 23.75 -25.61
CA LYS A 451 25.00 23.04 -26.59
C LYS A 451 24.02 22.07 -25.93
N GLN A 452 24.47 21.40 -24.87
CA GLN A 452 23.64 20.47 -24.08
C GLN A 452 22.55 21.20 -23.29
N ASN A 453 22.88 22.31 -22.64
CA ASN A 453 21.90 23.12 -21.91
C ASN A 453 20.87 23.72 -22.88
N TRP A 454 21.30 24.12 -24.07
CA TRP A 454 20.38 24.52 -25.14
C TRP A 454 19.42 23.41 -25.56
N GLN A 455 19.90 22.17 -25.74
CA GLN A 455 19.01 21.03 -26.01
C GLN A 455 17.96 20.86 -24.91
N GLY A 456 18.35 21.03 -23.64
CA GLY A 456 17.44 21.01 -22.50
C GLY A 456 16.42 22.15 -22.53
N ILE A 457 16.84 23.37 -22.88
CA ILE A 457 15.94 24.53 -23.04
C ILE A 457 14.92 24.30 -24.16
N PHE A 458 15.36 23.86 -25.35
CA PHE A 458 14.42 23.56 -26.46
C PHE A 458 13.44 22.44 -26.11
N ARG A 459 13.88 21.43 -25.36
CA ARG A 459 13.01 20.36 -24.87
C ARG A 459 11.94 20.91 -23.91
N GLN A 460 12.34 21.74 -22.94
CA GLN A 460 11.40 22.39 -22.03
C GLN A 460 10.47 23.37 -22.77
N MET A 461 10.94 24.09 -23.79
CA MET A 461 10.10 24.94 -24.65
C MET A 461 9.01 24.13 -25.34
N MET A 462 9.32 22.94 -25.86
CA MET A 462 8.31 22.04 -26.43
C MET A 462 7.36 21.48 -25.37
N GLY A 463 7.84 21.26 -24.14
CA GLY A 463 7.02 20.79 -23.02
C GLY A 463 6.06 21.84 -22.47
N HIS A 464 6.45 23.11 -22.50
CA HIS A 464 5.59 24.27 -22.20
C HIS A 464 4.79 24.76 -23.42
N ASP A 465 4.82 24.01 -24.52
CA ASP A 465 4.07 24.31 -25.73
C ASP A 465 4.40 25.70 -26.34
N LEU A 466 5.63 26.17 -26.18
CA LEU A 466 6.10 27.44 -26.74
C LEU A 466 6.49 27.33 -28.21
N ALA A 467 6.89 26.13 -28.63
CA ALA A 467 7.25 25.80 -29.99
C ALA A 467 6.82 24.38 -30.34
N ARG A 468 6.43 24.15 -31.60
CA ARG A 468 5.97 22.86 -32.12
C ARG A 468 6.66 22.56 -33.46
N PRO A 469 7.02 21.30 -33.74
CA PRO A 469 7.43 20.90 -35.07
C PRO A 469 6.27 21.01 -36.07
N ASP A 470 6.54 21.50 -37.28
CA ASP A 470 5.58 21.58 -38.38
C ASP A 470 5.91 20.53 -39.46
N PRO A 471 5.06 19.51 -39.66
CA PRO A 471 5.26 18.49 -40.69
C PRO A 471 5.34 19.06 -42.11
N SER A 472 4.59 20.13 -42.42
CA SER A 472 4.60 20.76 -43.74
C SER A 472 5.93 21.47 -44.05
N ARG A 473 6.71 21.75 -42.99
CA ARG A 473 8.04 22.36 -43.05
C ARG A 473 9.14 21.38 -42.67
N HIS A 474 8.96 20.09 -42.99
CA HIS A 474 9.95 19.04 -42.72
C HIS A 474 10.37 18.95 -41.23
N GLY A 475 9.46 19.23 -40.30
CA GLY A 475 9.70 19.16 -38.85
C GLY A 475 10.44 20.37 -38.27
N ALA A 476 10.43 21.51 -38.98
CA ALA A 476 10.92 22.78 -38.46
C ALA A 476 10.16 23.22 -37.20
N LEU A 477 10.83 23.89 -36.26
CA LEU A 477 10.18 24.41 -35.07
C LEU A 477 9.50 25.76 -35.38
N CYS A 478 8.18 25.79 -35.22
CA CYS A 478 7.33 26.97 -35.34
C CYS A 478 6.87 27.42 -33.95
N MET A 479 6.79 28.73 -33.75
CA MET A 479 6.35 29.31 -32.47
C MET A 479 4.84 29.18 -32.31
N THR A 480 4.39 28.99 -31.07
CA THR A 480 2.97 29.04 -30.72
C THR A 480 2.57 30.44 -30.25
N GLN A 481 1.27 30.66 -30.01
CA GLN A 481 0.79 31.90 -29.40
C GLN A 481 1.38 32.14 -28.00
N ALA A 482 1.63 31.08 -27.23
CA ALA A 482 2.29 31.16 -25.93
C ALA A 482 3.76 31.60 -26.09
N GLY A 483 4.49 31.01 -27.04
CA GLY A 483 5.85 31.44 -27.38
C GLY A 483 5.89 32.91 -27.80
N LEU A 484 4.96 33.34 -28.66
CA LEU A 484 4.87 34.73 -29.12
C LEU A 484 4.67 35.72 -27.96
N SER A 485 3.90 35.35 -26.94
CA SER A 485 3.66 36.20 -25.76
C SER A 485 4.95 36.43 -24.96
N ILE A 486 5.81 35.41 -24.83
CA ILE A 486 7.13 35.55 -24.20
C ILE A 486 8.06 36.39 -25.08
N LEU A 487 8.05 36.20 -26.40
CA LEU A 487 8.86 36.98 -27.34
C LEU A 487 8.52 38.48 -27.29
N LYS A 488 7.23 38.81 -27.12
CA LYS A 488 6.71 40.19 -27.01
C LYS A 488 6.85 40.83 -25.62
N ASP A 489 7.57 40.18 -24.70
CA ASP A 489 7.73 40.66 -23.32
C ASP A 489 6.42 40.77 -22.53
N GLN A 490 5.40 39.97 -22.88
CA GLN A 490 4.10 39.96 -22.20
C GLN A 490 4.05 38.91 -21.08
N GLN A 491 4.92 37.90 -21.12
CA GLN A 491 5.01 36.83 -20.14
C GLN A 491 6.48 36.42 -19.89
N SER A 492 6.74 35.92 -18.69
CA SER A 492 8.01 35.31 -18.28
C SER A 492 7.86 33.80 -18.12
N ILE A 493 8.98 33.08 -18.13
CA ILE A 493 9.00 31.63 -17.92
C ILE A 493 10.14 31.19 -17.01
N THR A 494 9.82 30.31 -16.07
CA THR A 494 10.78 29.63 -15.21
C THR A 494 11.08 28.24 -15.78
N LEU A 495 12.36 27.89 -15.89
CA LEU A 495 12.83 26.60 -16.40
C LEU A 495 13.59 25.81 -15.33
N ARG A 496 13.66 24.49 -15.51
CA ARG A 496 14.40 23.55 -14.67
C ARG A 496 15.88 23.54 -15.02
N MET A 497 16.73 23.79 -14.02
CA MET A 497 18.19 23.68 -14.13
C MET A 497 18.66 22.24 -13.99
N ASP A 498 18.03 21.46 -13.11
CA ASP A 498 18.41 20.07 -12.78
C ASP A 498 18.29 19.10 -13.96
N THR A 499 17.58 19.48 -15.02
CA THR A 499 17.49 18.71 -16.26
C THR A 499 18.52 19.10 -17.32
N LEU A 500 19.31 20.14 -17.07
CA LEU A 500 20.41 20.60 -17.91
C LEU A 500 21.74 19.94 -17.49
N GLU A 501 21.89 19.63 -16.20
CA GLU A 501 23.08 18.97 -15.64
C GLU A 501 22.85 17.45 -15.47
N VAL A 502 23.72 16.63 -16.07
CA VAL A 502 23.65 15.16 -15.96
C VAL A 502 24.39 14.71 -14.71
N GLU A 503 23.75 14.82 -13.55
CA GLU A 503 24.24 14.10 -12.37
C GLU A 503 23.93 12.60 -12.47
N LYS A 504 24.92 11.77 -12.12
CA LYS A 504 24.77 10.31 -11.98
C LYS A 504 23.99 9.99 -10.69
N SER A 505 22.68 10.18 -10.69
CA SER A 505 21.84 9.70 -9.60
C SER A 505 21.81 8.16 -9.60
N ARG A 506 22.24 7.55 -8.48
CA ARG A 506 22.06 6.11 -8.23
C ARG A 506 20.69 5.90 -7.58
N PRO A 507 19.87 4.93 -8.04
CA PRO A 507 18.61 4.64 -7.37
C PRO A 507 18.88 4.13 -5.95
N ASN A 508 18.27 4.78 -4.97
CA ASN A 508 18.34 4.38 -3.56
C ASN A 508 17.20 3.39 -3.31
N VAL A 509 17.51 2.10 -3.17
CA VAL A 509 16.49 1.06 -2.97
C VAL A 509 16.09 1.00 -1.51
N LYS A 510 14.80 1.21 -1.22
CA LYS A 510 14.21 0.77 0.05
C LYS A 510 13.82 -0.70 -0.10
N THR A 511 14.54 -1.59 0.57
CA THR A 511 14.19 -3.01 0.62
C THR A 511 12.84 -3.18 1.32
N LEU A 512 11.89 -3.82 0.63
CA LEU A 512 10.47 -3.92 1.02
C LEU A 512 10.19 -4.95 2.14
N VAL A 513 11.19 -5.72 2.55
CA VAL A 513 11.09 -6.77 3.56
C VAL A 513 12.34 -6.69 4.43
N SER A 514 12.22 -6.86 5.75
CA SER A 514 13.38 -7.08 6.59
C SER A 514 14.15 -8.32 6.10
N ASP A 515 15.48 -8.26 6.13
CA ASP A 515 16.34 -9.37 5.73
C ASP A 515 16.02 -10.68 6.49
N GLU A 516 15.36 -10.59 7.66
CA GLU A 516 14.95 -11.71 8.50
C GLU A 516 13.78 -12.54 7.96
N ASP A 517 12.84 -11.94 7.20
CA ASP A 517 11.66 -12.66 6.69
C ASP A 517 11.82 -13.14 5.24
N ALA A 518 12.89 -12.72 4.56
CA ALA A 518 13.19 -13.09 3.18
C ALA A 518 13.31 -14.62 2.95
N PRO A 519 13.93 -15.43 3.84
CA PRO A 519 14.03 -16.88 3.64
C PRO A 519 12.67 -17.59 3.73
N LEU A 520 11.84 -17.25 4.72
CA LEU A 520 10.51 -17.83 4.90
C LEU A 520 9.59 -17.39 3.77
N LEU A 521 9.62 -16.11 3.38
CA LEU A 521 8.84 -15.61 2.25
C LEU A 521 9.23 -16.30 0.95
N SER A 522 10.52 -16.59 0.73
CA SER A 522 11.00 -17.37 -0.41
C SER A 522 10.45 -18.80 -0.41
N ALA A 523 10.47 -19.47 0.74
CA ALA A 523 9.90 -20.82 0.88
C ALA A 523 8.38 -20.84 0.65
N LEU A 524 7.65 -19.85 1.17
CA LEU A 524 6.21 -19.69 0.95
C LEU A 524 5.89 -19.42 -0.53
N LYS A 525 6.69 -18.59 -1.20
CA LYS A 525 6.58 -18.34 -2.65
C LYS A 525 6.84 -19.60 -3.46
N ALA A 526 7.85 -20.39 -3.10
CA ALA A 526 8.13 -21.68 -3.74
C ALA A 526 6.97 -22.67 -3.57
N LYS A 527 6.40 -22.80 -2.36
CA LYS A 527 5.23 -23.67 -2.13
C LYS A 527 4.00 -23.18 -2.91
N ARG A 528 3.77 -21.87 -2.97
CA ARG A 528 2.71 -21.26 -3.78
C ARG A 528 2.85 -21.64 -5.25
N ARG A 529 4.05 -21.52 -5.81
CA ARG A 529 4.35 -21.85 -7.21
C ARG A 529 4.05 -23.32 -7.51
N PHE A 530 4.54 -24.22 -6.66
CA PHE A 530 4.28 -25.66 -6.78
C PHE A 530 2.78 -26.01 -6.78
N LEU A 531 2.01 -25.42 -5.87
CA LEU A 531 0.56 -25.65 -5.80
C LEU A 531 -0.20 -25.05 -6.98
N ALA A 532 0.24 -23.89 -7.46
CA ALA A 532 -0.34 -23.19 -8.60
C ALA A 532 -0.13 -23.98 -9.91
N GLU A 533 1.08 -24.52 -10.12
CA GLU A 533 1.40 -25.41 -11.24
C GLU A 533 0.55 -26.68 -11.21
N LYS A 534 0.41 -27.33 -10.04
CA LYS A 534 -0.40 -28.55 -9.89
C LYS A 534 -1.89 -28.31 -10.18
N ALA A 535 -2.39 -27.11 -9.92
CA ALA A 535 -3.79 -26.74 -10.14
C ALA A 535 -4.03 -26.00 -11.48
N ASP A 536 -2.99 -25.81 -12.31
CA ASP A 536 -2.99 -25.00 -13.53
C ASP A 536 -3.67 -23.61 -13.37
N VAL A 537 -3.32 -22.91 -12.30
CA VAL A 537 -3.81 -21.55 -12.03
C VAL A 537 -2.64 -20.59 -11.77
N PRO A 538 -2.78 -19.28 -12.06
CA PRO A 538 -1.80 -18.28 -11.64
C PRO A 538 -1.52 -18.29 -10.13
N ALA A 539 -0.26 -18.06 -9.74
CA ALA A 539 0.19 -18.16 -8.34
C ALA A 539 -0.63 -17.31 -7.37
N TYR A 540 -1.01 -16.09 -7.77
CA TYR A 540 -1.77 -15.17 -6.93
C TYR A 540 -3.20 -15.67 -6.61
N ILE A 541 -3.76 -16.60 -7.41
CA ILE A 541 -5.08 -17.21 -7.16
C ILE A 541 -5.02 -18.07 -5.90
N VAL A 542 -3.89 -18.76 -5.64
CA VAL A 542 -3.65 -19.50 -4.40
C VAL A 542 -3.63 -18.50 -3.23
N PHE A 543 -2.59 -17.66 -3.16
CA PHE A 543 -2.49 -16.52 -2.23
C PHE A 543 -1.78 -15.33 -2.91
N ASN A 544 -2.24 -14.11 -2.66
CA ASN A 544 -1.54 -12.92 -3.16
C ASN A 544 -0.27 -12.63 -2.33
N ASP A 545 0.62 -11.77 -2.81
CA ASP A 545 1.89 -11.45 -2.12
C ASP A 545 1.66 -10.84 -0.74
N LYS A 546 0.64 -9.99 -0.58
CA LYS A 546 0.29 -9.40 0.71
C LYS A 546 -0.08 -10.48 1.73
N THR A 547 -0.85 -11.48 1.34
CA THR A 547 -1.19 -12.64 2.17
C THR A 547 0.06 -13.45 2.51
N LEU A 548 0.97 -13.69 1.56
CA LEU A 548 2.22 -14.41 1.87
C LEU A 548 3.15 -13.63 2.81
N ILE A 549 3.25 -12.32 2.63
CA ILE A 549 3.99 -11.42 3.53
C ILE A 549 3.36 -11.47 4.92
N GLU A 550 2.03 -11.40 5.00
CA GLU A 550 1.31 -11.49 6.27
C GLU A 550 1.48 -12.86 6.93
N ILE A 551 1.52 -13.97 6.17
CA ILE A 551 1.86 -15.31 6.68
C ILE A 551 3.29 -15.33 7.21
N ALA A 552 4.27 -14.77 6.47
CA ALA A 552 5.67 -14.73 6.88
C ALA A 552 5.87 -13.90 8.17
N GLN A 553 5.14 -12.79 8.31
CA GLN A 553 5.19 -11.89 9.47
C GLN A 553 4.42 -12.44 10.69
N LYS A 554 3.25 -13.04 10.47
CA LYS A 554 2.40 -13.55 11.56
C LYS A 554 2.82 -14.94 12.02
N ARG A 555 3.36 -15.78 11.12
CA ARG A 555 3.80 -17.18 11.35
C ARG A 555 2.72 -18.01 12.06
N PRO A 556 1.53 -18.17 11.43
CA PRO A 556 0.44 -18.94 12.02
C PRO A 556 0.88 -20.39 12.31
N LYS A 557 0.51 -20.89 13.48
CA LYS A 557 0.88 -22.24 13.94
C LYS A 557 -0.21 -23.29 13.72
N ASN A 558 -1.44 -22.85 13.50
CA ASN A 558 -2.62 -23.71 13.37
C ASN A 558 -3.65 -23.09 12.39
N PHE A 559 -4.68 -23.86 12.07
CA PHE A 559 -5.74 -23.41 11.14
C PHE A 559 -6.51 -22.19 11.67
N ASP A 560 -6.67 -22.02 12.99
CA ASP A 560 -7.38 -20.87 13.57
C ASP A 560 -6.60 -19.55 13.41
N GLU A 561 -5.29 -19.58 13.59
CA GLU A 561 -4.41 -18.44 13.36
C GLU A 561 -4.30 -18.12 11.86
N MET A 562 -4.27 -19.16 11.01
CA MET A 562 -4.21 -18.99 9.57
C MET A 562 -5.51 -18.41 9.00
N ALA A 563 -6.67 -18.77 9.56
CA ALA A 563 -7.98 -18.21 9.18
C ALA A 563 -8.10 -16.70 9.47
N LYS A 564 -7.28 -16.14 10.35
CA LYS A 564 -7.25 -14.70 10.71
C LYS A 564 -6.35 -13.86 9.80
N ILE A 565 -5.77 -14.45 8.75
CA ILE A 565 -4.92 -13.77 7.79
C ILE A 565 -5.76 -13.24 6.64
N ASN A 566 -5.54 -11.99 6.24
CA ASN A 566 -6.31 -11.37 5.16
C ASN A 566 -6.15 -12.14 3.84
N GLY A 567 -7.28 -12.42 3.18
CA GLY A 567 -7.33 -13.14 1.90
C GLY A 567 -7.37 -14.66 2.01
N ILE A 568 -7.47 -15.22 3.23
CA ILE A 568 -7.65 -16.66 3.48
C ILE A 568 -9.11 -16.94 3.89
N GLY A 569 -9.97 -17.18 2.91
CA GLY A 569 -11.35 -17.65 3.15
C GLY A 569 -11.42 -19.15 3.47
N SER A 570 -12.59 -19.62 3.95
CA SER A 570 -12.82 -21.02 4.37
C SER A 570 -12.41 -22.05 3.31
N LYS A 571 -12.79 -21.82 2.04
CA LYS A 571 -12.43 -22.71 0.94
C LYS A 571 -10.92 -22.74 0.68
N LYS A 572 -10.22 -21.62 0.80
CA LYS A 572 -8.76 -21.58 0.61
C LYS A 572 -8.03 -22.21 1.80
N LEU A 573 -8.54 -22.03 3.01
CA LEU A 573 -8.03 -22.66 4.22
C LEU A 573 -8.17 -24.18 4.16
N ASP A 574 -9.31 -24.68 3.69
CA ASP A 574 -9.55 -26.10 3.47
C ASP A 574 -8.63 -26.67 2.38
N THR A 575 -8.51 -25.96 1.25
CA THR A 575 -7.77 -26.44 0.07
C THR A 575 -6.24 -26.36 0.23
N TYR A 576 -5.72 -25.24 0.75
CA TYR A 576 -4.29 -24.93 0.75
C TYR A 576 -3.70 -24.79 2.15
N GLY A 577 -4.51 -24.66 3.20
CA GLY A 577 -4.07 -24.30 4.55
C GLY A 577 -3.02 -25.26 5.14
N ALA A 578 -3.25 -26.57 4.99
CA ALA A 578 -2.33 -27.59 5.49
C ALA A 578 -0.94 -27.47 4.85
N ALA A 579 -0.89 -27.32 3.53
CA ALA A 579 0.34 -27.27 2.76
C ALA A 579 1.21 -26.04 3.10
N PHE A 580 0.60 -24.91 3.48
CA PHE A 580 1.35 -23.71 3.88
C PHE A 580 1.71 -23.72 5.37
N LEU A 581 0.88 -24.30 6.25
CA LEU A 581 1.26 -24.53 7.65
C LEU A 581 2.47 -25.47 7.74
N GLU A 582 2.54 -26.49 6.89
CA GLU A 582 3.68 -27.40 6.80
C GLU A 582 5.01 -26.66 6.53
N VAL A 583 4.99 -25.63 5.70
CA VAL A 583 6.19 -24.79 5.42
C VAL A 583 6.65 -24.01 6.66
N ILE A 584 5.73 -23.72 7.60
CA ILE A 584 5.98 -22.85 8.76
C ILE A 584 6.34 -23.67 10.00
N VAL A 585 5.58 -24.74 10.28
CA VAL A 585 5.72 -25.55 11.50
C VAL A 585 6.22 -26.97 11.26
N GLY A 586 6.37 -27.40 10.00
CA GLY A 586 6.75 -28.77 9.64
C GLY A 586 5.56 -29.71 9.72
N GLU A 587 5.35 -30.36 10.86
CA GLU A 587 4.27 -31.33 11.04
C GLU A 587 2.97 -30.64 11.46
N VAL A 588 1.89 -30.85 10.71
CA VAL A 588 0.58 -30.21 10.96
C VAL A 588 -0.36 -31.23 11.58
N GLN A 589 -0.85 -30.95 12.79
CA GLN A 589 -1.88 -31.76 13.43
C GLN A 589 -3.15 -31.81 12.55
N GLU A 590 -3.62 -33.02 12.23
CA GLU A 590 -4.86 -33.20 11.46
C GLU A 590 -6.06 -32.71 12.27
N MET A 591 -6.74 -31.69 11.73
CA MET A 591 -7.96 -31.14 12.32
C MET A 591 -9.19 -31.69 11.60
N HIS A 592 -10.15 -32.21 12.35
CA HIS A 592 -11.37 -32.81 11.79
C HIS A 592 -12.13 -31.79 10.89
N PRO A 593 -12.65 -32.18 9.70
CA PRO A 593 -13.26 -31.25 8.74
C PRO A 593 -14.38 -30.37 9.31
N ARG A 594 -15.19 -30.90 10.23
CA ARG A 594 -16.25 -30.13 10.91
C ARG A 594 -15.72 -29.06 11.87
N ARG A 595 -14.58 -29.29 12.53
CA ARG A 595 -13.92 -28.29 13.38
C ARG A 595 -13.19 -27.25 12.55
N LYS A 596 -12.58 -27.66 11.42
CA LYS A 596 -11.91 -26.73 10.50
C LYS A 596 -12.87 -25.66 9.93
N LYS A 597 -14.17 -25.96 9.77
CA LYS A 597 -15.19 -24.96 9.41
C LYS A 597 -15.37 -23.83 10.43
N PHE A 598 -15.05 -24.08 11.69
CA PHE A 598 -15.08 -23.07 12.75
C PHE A 598 -13.72 -22.37 12.95
N ALA A 599 -12.75 -22.59 12.05
CA ALA A 599 -11.43 -22.02 12.20
C ALA A 599 -11.48 -20.48 12.29
N GLY A 600 -10.88 -19.93 13.36
CA GLY A 600 -10.88 -18.49 13.63
C GLY A 600 -12.20 -17.93 14.17
N ARG A 601 -13.20 -18.77 14.47
CA ARG A 601 -14.50 -18.39 15.05
C ARG A 601 -14.62 -18.85 16.51
N ASN A 602 -15.46 -18.17 17.31
CA ASN A 602 -15.68 -18.53 18.71
C ASN A 602 -16.29 -19.93 18.87
N GLU A 603 -17.09 -20.38 17.90
CA GLU A 603 -17.65 -21.73 17.85
C GLU A 603 -16.56 -22.81 17.82
N GLY A 604 -15.36 -22.49 17.31
CA GLY A 604 -14.22 -23.41 17.30
C GLY A 604 -13.71 -23.67 18.72
N THR A 605 -13.57 -22.61 19.53
CA THR A 605 -13.18 -22.72 20.94
C THR A 605 -14.20 -23.52 21.75
N VAL A 606 -15.50 -23.27 21.52
CA VAL A 606 -16.57 -24.03 22.18
C VAL A 606 -16.51 -25.51 21.77
N TYR A 607 -16.29 -25.79 20.49
CA TYR A 607 -16.13 -27.17 20.02
C TYR A 607 -14.96 -27.88 20.72
N ASP A 608 -13.81 -27.22 20.84
CA ASP A 608 -12.62 -27.79 21.46
C ASP A 608 -12.84 -28.07 22.96
N GLN A 609 -13.49 -27.14 23.67
CA GLN A 609 -13.87 -27.32 25.08
C GLN A 609 -14.89 -28.44 25.29
N LEU A 610 -15.88 -28.58 24.40
CA LEU A 610 -16.83 -29.69 24.45
C LEU A 610 -16.12 -31.03 24.22
N LEU A 611 -15.08 -31.04 23.37
CA LEU A 611 -14.29 -32.24 23.08
C LEU A 611 -13.42 -32.64 24.29
N GLU A 612 -12.85 -31.66 24.99
CA GLU A 612 -12.07 -31.83 26.22
C GLU A 612 -12.94 -32.36 27.37
N VAL A 613 -14.07 -31.70 27.65
CA VAL A 613 -15.02 -32.15 28.69
C VAL A 613 -15.57 -33.54 28.39
N GLN A 614 -15.81 -33.87 27.11
CA GLN A 614 -16.17 -35.22 26.72
C GLN A 614 -15.07 -36.23 27.03
N ALA A 615 -13.80 -35.88 26.82
CA ALA A 615 -12.68 -36.77 27.11
C ALA A 615 -12.59 -37.08 28.61
N ASP A 616 -12.80 -36.07 29.45
CA ASP A 616 -12.81 -36.23 30.91
C ASP A 616 -13.97 -37.10 31.39
N LEU A 617 -15.17 -36.88 30.84
CA LEU A 617 -16.39 -37.60 31.25
C LEU A 617 -16.63 -38.89 30.46
N MET A 618 -15.70 -39.29 29.58
CA MET A 618 -15.84 -40.44 28.70
C MET A 618 -16.17 -41.72 29.49
N ARG A 619 -15.57 -41.89 30.67
CA ARG A 619 -15.78 -43.03 31.58
C ARG A 619 -16.55 -42.68 32.86
N GLY A 620 -17.33 -41.60 32.83
CA GLY A 620 -18.12 -41.13 33.98
C GLY A 620 -17.26 -40.37 34.98
N GLU A 621 -17.88 -39.71 35.95
CA GLU A 621 -17.17 -38.84 36.92
C GLU A 621 -16.16 -39.61 37.78
N CYS A 622 -16.40 -40.90 38.03
CA CYS A 622 -15.52 -41.78 38.78
C CYS A 622 -14.53 -42.58 37.92
N GLY A 623 -14.57 -42.45 36.58
CA GLY A 623 -13.66 -43.10 35.64
C GLY A 623 -13.88 -44.61 35.41
N THR A 624 -14.88 -45.23 36.07
CA THR A 624 -15.13 -46.69 36.00
C THR A 624 -16.27 -47.10 35.08
N GLU A 625 -17.01 -46.15 34.50
CA GLU A 625 -18.15 -46.45 33.63
C GLU A 625 -17.73 -46.83 32.20
N LYS A 626 -18.65 -47.43 31.44
CA LYS A 626 -18.41 -47.77 30.03
C LYS A 626 -18.12 -46.49 29.22
N PRO A 627 -17.11 -46.53 28.32
CA PRO A 627 -16.72 -45.38 27.51
C PRO A 627 -17.87 -44.93 26.61
N MET A 628 -18.17 -43.64 26.63
CA MET A 628 -19.20 -43.00 25.82
C MET A 628 -18.66 -41.73 25.17
N SER A 629 -19.07 -41.43 23.94
CA SER A 629 -18.71 -40.20 23.24
C SER A 629 -19.86 -39.66 22.38
N CYS A 630 -19.80 -38.37 22.09
CA CYS A 630 -20.60 -37.69 21.09
C CYS A 630 -19.85 -37.70 19.75
N SER A 631 -20.60 -37.77 18.64
CA SER A 631 -20.00 -37.66 17.32
C SER A 631 -19.56 -36.22 17.05
N ALA A 632 -18.56 -36.05 16.17
CA ALA A 632 -18.12 -34.72 15.72
C ALA A 632 -19.26 -33.86 15.16
N SER A 633 -20.31 -34.50 14.63
CA SER A 633 -21.53 -33.86 14.15
C SER A 633 -22.38 -33.26 15.26
N LEU A 634 -22.49 -33.96 16.39
CA LEU A 634 -23.24 -33.51 17.55
C LEU A 634 -22.53 -32.36 18.25
N LEU A 635 -21.22 -32.48 18.47
CA LEU A 635 -20.41 -31.42 19.08
C LEU A 635 -20.43 -30.14 18.25
N ALA A 636 -20.35 -30.25 16.91
CA ALA A 636 -20.47 -29.11 16.01
C ALA A 636 -21.84 -28.43 16.11
N LYS A 637 -22.91 -29.23 16.20
CA LYS A 637 -24.28 -28.74 16.32
C LYS A 637 -24.52 -28.04 17.66
N ILE A 638 -23.90 -28.52 18.74
CA ILE A 638 -23.97 -27.87 20.06
C ILE A 638 -23.18 -26.56 20.06
N ALA A 639 -21.96 -26.55 19.50
CA ALA A 639 -21.15 -25.35 19.38
C ALA A 639 -21.82 -24.25 18.53
N GLU A 640 -22.57 -24.64 17.49
CA GLU A 640 -23.31 -23.74 16.61
C GLU A 640 -24.62 -23.23 17.24
N LEU A 641 -25.43 -24.12 17.83
CA LEU A 641 -26.75 -23.77 18.37
C LEU A 641 -26.72 -23.19 19.80
N LYS A 642 -25.66 -23.46 20.57
CA LYS A 642 -25.45 -23.00 21.95
C LYS A 642 -26.71 -23.15 22.84
N PRO A 643 -27.25 -24.38 23.00
CA PRO A 643 -28.44 -24.64 23.81
C PRO A 643 -28.23 -24.14 25.25
N ARG A 644 -29.28 -23.53 25.82
CA ARG A 644 -29.26 -22.81 27.12
C ARG A 644 -29.96 -23.54 28.27
N ASP A 645 -30.64 -24.63 27.97
CA ASP A 645 -31.45 -25.38 28.93
C ASP A 645 -31.32 -26.89 28.67
N ALA A 646 -31.63 -27.67 29.72
CA ALA A 646 -31.54 -29.12 29.71
C ALA A 646 -32.43 -29.78 28.64
N VAL A 647 -33.58 -29.18 28.30
CA VAL A 647 -34.51 -29.73 27.32
C VAL A 647 -33.94 -29.61 25.91
N SER A 648 -33.42 -28.44 25.56
CA SER A 648 -32.76 -28.13 24.29
C SER A 648 -31.48 -28.96 24.11
N MET A 649 -30.68 -29.11 25.18
CA MET A 649 -29.47 -29.93 25.17
C MET A 649 -29.81 -31.42 24.97
N ASN A 650 -30.83 -31.93 25.68
CA ASN A 650 -31.26 -33.33 25.55
C ASN A 650 -31.80 -33.63 24.14
N ARG A 651 -32.53 -32.69 23.53
CA ARG A 651 -33.01 -32.85 22.14
C ARG A 651 -31.88 -33.03 21.12
N ILE A 652 -30.69 -32.52 21.40
CA ILE A 652 -29.51 -32.66 20.54
C ILE A 652 -28.72 -33.92 20.88
N LEU A 653 -28.46 -34.20 22.17
CA LEU A 653 -27.60 -35.30 22.63
C LEU A 653 -28.31 -36.67 22.67
N GLY A 654 -29.61 -36.69 22.98
CA GLY A 654 -30.39 -37.87 23.35
C GLY A 654 -30.16 -38.30 24.81
N ASP A 655 -31.16 -38.94 25.43
CA ASP A 655 -31.27 -39.14 26.89
C ASP A 655 -29.99 -39.66 27.55
N ARG A 656 -29.40 -40.74 27.04
CA ARG A 656 -28.20 -41.36 27.63
C ARG A 656 -26.95 -40.47 27.58
N ARG A 657 -26.79 -39.63 26.54
CA ARG A 657 -25.64 -38.72 26.42
C ARG A 657 -25.90 -37.41 27.16
N ALA A 658 -27.15 -36.98 27.25
CA ALA A 658 -27.54 -35.81 28.03
C ALA A 658 -27.35 -36.05 29.53
N GLU A 659 -27.62 -37.26 30.01
CA GLU A 659 -27.32 -37.65 31.39
C GLU A 659 -25.82 -37.59 31.70
N ARG A 660 -24.97 -38.01 30.74
CA ARG A 660 -23.51 -38.04 30.94
C ARG A 660 -22.82 -36.68 30.73
N PHE A 661 -23.19 -35.94 29.69
CA PHE A 661 -22.47 -34.73 29.27
C PHE A 661 -23.31 -33.46 29.37
N GLY A 662 -24.63 -33.57 29.53
CA GLY A 662 -25.56 -32.46 29.35
C GLY A 662 -25.38 -31.34 30.36
N SER A 663 -25.15 -31.65 31.64
CA SER A 663 -24.87 -30.67 32.69
C SER A 663 -23.56 -29.92 32.42
N ALA A 664 -22.46 -30.65 32.20
CA ALA A 664 -21.14 -30.07 31.95
C ALA A 664 -21.09 -29.25 30.65
N PHE A 665 -21.77 -29.69 29.59
CA PHE A 665 -21.88 -28.92 28.33
C PHE A 665 -22.75 -27.66 28.50
N LEU A 666 -23.77 -27.69 29.37
CA LEU A 666 -24.58 -26.50 29.70
C LEU A 666 -23.81 -25.51 30.58
N GLU A 667 -22.99 -26.00 31.51
CA GLU A 667 -22.09 -25.16 32.31
C GLU A 667 -21.04 -24.46 31.46
N LEU A 668 -20.47 -25.13 30.46
CA LEU A 668 -19.61 -24.50 29.47
C LEU A 668 -20.31 -23.35 28.73
N ASN A 669 -21.56 -23.58 28.31
CA ASN A 669 -22.37 -22.56 27.64
C ASN A 669 -22.82 -21.42 28.59
N SER A 670 -22.98 -21.67 29.89
CA SER A 670 -23.37 -20.67 30.89
C SER A 670 -22.18 -19.87 31.44
N ALA A 671 -20.99 -20.48 31.52
CA ALA A 671 -19.72 -19.84 31.89
C ALA A 671 -19.29 -18.79 30.84
N LEU A 672 -19.59 -19.01 29.56
CA LEU A 672 -19.38 -18.03 28.48
C LEU A 672 -20.26 -16.76 28.63
N HIS A 673 -21.30 -16.80 29.46
CA HIS A 673 -22.14 -15.64 29.79
C HIS A 673 -21.73 -14.92 31.10
N HIS A 674 -20.86 -15.51 31.91
CA HIS A 674 -20.34 -14.90 33.14
C HIS A 674 -19.02 -14.11 32.94
N SER A 675 -18.51 -14.02 31.70
CA SER A 675 -17.35 -13.18 31.33
C SER A 675 -17.68 -11.67 31.20
N LYS A 676 -18.73 -11.18 31.88
CA LYS A 676 -19.08 -9.74 31.93
C LYS A 676 -19.32 -9.18 33.33
N SER A 677 -18.89 -9.87 34.37
CA SER A 677 -18.83 -9.29 35.72
C SER A 677 -17.50 -9.62 36.39
N GLY A 678 -16.44 -8.95 35.92
CA GLY A 678 -15.24 -8.80 36.73
C GLY A 678 -15.57 -7.87 37.90
N ILE A 679 -15.72 -8.43 39.09
CA ILE A 679 -15.56 -7.70 40.35
C ILE A 679 -14.18 -7.04 40.28
N ARG A 680 -14.15 -5.70 40.20
CA ARG A 680 -12.92 -4.90 40.18
C ARG A 680 -12.15 -5.16 41.47
N LYS A 681 -11.07 -5.94 41.38
CA LYS A 681 -9.88 -5.64 42.19
C LYS A 681 -9.34 -4.29 41.71
N ASP A 682 -8.81 -3.47 42.61
CA ASP A 682 -8.16 -2.20 42.28
C ASP A 682 -7.02 -2.41 41.27
N VAL A 683 -7.33 -2.31 39.98
CA VAL A 683 -6.36 -2.44 38.89
C VAL A 683 -5.51 -1.18 38.86
N GLN A 684 -4.18 -1.31 38.94
CA GLN A 684 -3.25 -0.20 38.76
C GLN A 684 -2.75 -0.14 37.30
N MET A 685 -2.01 0.91 36.93
CA MET A 685 -1.41 1.03 35.60
C MET A 685 0.09 0.84 35.66
N LEU A 686 0.63 0.09 34.70
CA LEU A 686 2.06 0.09 34.42
C LEU A 686 2.35 1.13 33.32
N VAL A 687 3.37 1.96 33.48
CA VAL A 687 3.76 2.99 32.52
C VAL A 687 5.14 2.69 31.97
N VAL A 688 5.34 2.86 30.67
CA VAL A 688 6.67 2.79 30.05
C VAL A 688 7.09 4.12 29.42
N VAL A 689 8.33 4.52 29.65
CA VAL A 689 8.94 5.71 29.03
C VAL A 689 10.24 5.35 28.31
N SER A 690 10.65 6.21 27.37
CA SER A 690 11.96 6.12 26.73
C SER A 690 13.03 6.85 27.55
N PRO A 691 14.31 6.47 27.46
CA PRO A 691 15.38 7.24 28.06
C PRO A 691 15.53 8.58 27.31
N ALA A 692 16.29 9.52 27.86
CA ALA A 692 16.73 10.72 27.12
C ALA A 692 18.11 10.54 26.47
N LYS A 693 18.39 11.29 25.41
CA LYS A 693 19.72 11.30 24.75
C LYS A 693 20.77 12.01 25.58
N LYS A 694 20.38 13.12 26.21
CA LYS A 694 21.24 13.85 27.14
C LYS A 694 21.15 13.17 28.51
N LEU A 695 22.27 13.15 29.19
CA LEU A 695 22.46 12.48 30.47
C LEU A 695 22.88 13.54 31.49
N ASP A 696 22.46 13.37 32.72
CA ASP A 696 22.90 14.19 33.84
C ASP A 696 24.05 13.47 34.56
N MET A 697 25.21 14.12 34.53
CA MET A 697 26.45 13.62 35.14
C MET A 697 26.76 14.33 36.48
N SER A 698 25.84 15.14 37.00
CA SER A 698 26.00 15.77 38.30
C SER A 698 25.97 14.73 39.43
N PRO A 699 26.73 14.95 40.52
CA PRO A 699 26.83 14.02 41.64
C PRO A 699 25.46 13.73 42.27
N LEU A 700 25.37 12.55 42.90
CA LEU A 700 24.14 11.97 43.45
C LEU A 700 23.39 12.88 44.43
N SER A 701 22.06 12.85 44.33
CA SER A 701 21.13 13.21 45.39
C SER A 701 20.94 12.01 46.34
N ASP A 702 20.81 12.27 47.65
CA ASP A 702 20.55 11.25 48.70
C ASP A 702 19.23 10.51 48.44
N VAL A 703 19.27 9.43 47.64
CA VAL A 703 18.10 8.59 47.36
C VAL A 703 18.52 7.13 47.46
N THR A 704 17.66 6.31 48.08
CA THR A 704 17.89 4.85 48.15
C THR A 704 17.73 4.23 46.77
N VAL A 705 18.79 3.60 46.26
CA VAL A 705 18.82 2.99 44.92
C VAL A 705 18.54 1.49 44.95
N THR A 706 18.06 0.94 43.83
CA THR A 706 17.90 -0.50 43.58
C THR A 706 18.89 -0.97 42.53
N GLN A 707 19.02 -2.29 42.32
CA GLN A 707 19.89 -2.82 41.28
C GLN A 707 19.12 -3.09 39.98
N PRO A 708 19.70 -2.79 38.79
CA PRO A 708 19.11 -3.16 37.50
C PRO A 708 18.88 -4.67 37.41
N ARG A 709 17.86 -5.08 36.64
CA ARG A 709 17.55 -6.50 36.42
C ARG A 709 18.58 -7.22 35.54
N PHE A 710 19.24 -6.49 34.63
CA PHE A 710 20.18 -7.06 33.65
C PHE A 710 21.58 -6.39 33.66
N PRO A 711 22.29 -6.36 34.81
CA PRO A 711 23.56 -5.66 34.93
C PRO A 711 24.69 -6.34 34.14
N GLU A 712 24.65 -7.67 34.04
CA GLU A 712 25.62 -8.44 33.24
C GLU A 712 25.44 -8.19 31.74
N ASP A 713 24.20 -8.11 31.25
CA ASP A 713 23.91 -7.79 29.86
C ASP A 713 24.37 -6.38 29.51
N ALA A 714 24.12 -5.40 30.39
CA ALA A 714 24.61 -4.05 30.20
C ALA A 714 26.15 -4.03 30.07
N THR A 715 26.85 -4.77 30.92
CA THR A 715 28.31 -4.93 30.82
C THR A 715 28.73 -5.59 29.50
N LYS A 716 28.03 -6.64 29.05
CA LYS A 716 28.32 -7.33 27.78
C LYS A 716 28.13 -6.40 26.58
N LEU A 717 27.03 -5.65 26.56
CA LEU A 717 26.69 -4.70 25.50
C LEU A 717 27.66 -3.50 25.48
N ALA A 718 28.00 -2.93 26.65
CA ALA A 718 28.99 -1.86 26.77
C ALA A 718 30.36 -2.30 26.25
N LYS A 719 30.85 -3.48 26.67
CA LYS A 719 32.11 -4.05 26.17
C LYS A 719 32.09 -4.31 24.66
N ALA A 720 30.95 -4.76 24.12
CA ALA A 720 30.80 -4.95 22.68
C ALA A 720 30.87 -3.61 21.92
N ALA A 721 30.23 -2.55 22.43
CA ALA A 721 30.31 -1.22 21.87
C ALA A 721 31.72 -0.63 21.98
N GLY A 722 32.41 -0.80 23.11
CA GLY A 722 33.78 -0.32 23.34
C GLY A 722 34.82 -0.93 22.41
N ARG A 723 34.59 -2.15 21.91
CA ARG A 723 35.48 -2.82 20.93
C ARG A 723 35.41 -2.24 19.52
N LEU A 724 34.38 -1.43 19.20
CA LEU A 724 34.25 -0.85 17.88
C LEU A 724 35.33 0.21 17.60
N THR A 725 35.63 0.41 16.32
CA THR A 725 36.47 1.54 15.90
C THR A 725 35.74 2.85 16.16
N ILE A 726 36.46 3.98 16.20
CA ILE A 726 35.82 5.30 16.32
C ILE A 726 34.80 5.49 15.18
N GLN A 727 35.17 5.08 13.96
CA GLN A 727 34.25 5.09 12.82
C GLN A 727 33.03 4.20 13.05
N GLY A 728 33.23 2.98 13.56
CA GLY A 728 32.13 2.07 13.88
C GLY A 728 31.15 2.63 14.93
N LEU A 729 31.64 3.37 15.94
CA LEU A 729 30.79 4.07 16.91
C LEU A 729 30.05 5.27 16.30
N ARG A 730 30.70 6.01 15.40
CA ARG A 730 30.04 7.09 14.63
C ARG A 730 28.87 6.52 13.82
N ASP A 731 29.09 5.41 13.15
CA ASP A 731 28.07 4.76 12.31
C ASP A 731 26.95 4.14 13.17
N LEU A 732 27.29 3.53 14.31
CA LEU A 732 26.33 2.90 15.22
C LEU A 732 25.40 3.90 15.92
N MET A 733 25.92 5.06 16.32
CA MET A 733 25.24 6.04 17.17
C MET A 733 24.95 7.38 16.48
N HIS A 734 25.31 7.52 15.21
CA HIS A 734 25.18 8.75 14.41
C HIS A 734 25.85 9.97 15.07
N LEU A 735 27.10 9.80 15.53
CA LEU A 735 27.85 10.81 16.29
C LEU A 735 28.88 11.57 15.44
N SER A 736 29.20 12.79 15.87
CA SER A 736 30.41 13.50 15.42
C SER A 736 31.67 12.78 15.90
N GLU A 737 32.81 13.02 15.24
CA GLU A 737 34.07 12.38 15.62
C GLU A 737 34.49 12.64 17.08
N PRO A 738 34.41 13.88 17.61
CA PRO A 738 34.74 14.14 19.01
C PRO A 738 33.83 13.38 19.97
N LEU A 739 32.52 13.32 19.68
CA LEU A 739 31.56 12.58 20.49
C LEU A 739 31.80 11.06 20.42
N ALA A 740 32.20 10.52 19.27
CA ALA A 740 32.53 9.11 19.14
C ALA A 740 33.81 8.74 19.88
N LYS A 741 34.83 9.61 19.90
CA LYS A 741 36.04 9.44 20.74
C LYS A 741 35.66 9.43 22.22
N LEU A 742 34.86 10.39 22.65
CA LEU A 742 34.37 10.46 24.04
C LEU A 742 33.58 9.19 24.43
N ASN A 743 32.62 8.76 23.60
CA ASN A 743 31.85 7.55 23.88
C ASN A 743 32.70 6.27 23.83
N LYS A 744 33.77 6.25 23.03
CA LYS A 744 34.69 5.11 22.99
C LYS A 744 35.42 4.94 24.33
N THR A 745 35.94 6.03 24.90
CA THR A 745 36.56 6.01 26.24
C THR A 745 35.55 5.52 27.27
N ARG A 746 34.34 6.09 27.25
CA ARG A 746 33.25 5.78 28.18
C ARG A 746 32.81 4.31 28.15
N PHE A 747 32.66 3.70 26.97
CA PHE A 747 32.36 2.27 26.87
C PHE A 747 33.53 1.37 27.26
N SER A 748 34.76 1.86 27.18
CA SER A 748 35.96 1.11 27.58
C SER A 748 36.14 1.10 29.10
N GLU A 749 35.73 2.17 29.77
CA GLU A 749 35.76 2.37 31.23
C GLU A 749 34.43 2.02 31.93
N PHE A 750 33.49 1.40 31.21
CA PHE A 750 32.19 1.01 31.76
C PHE A 750 32.38 0.00 32.89
N GLY A 751 31.91 0.34 34.09
CA GLY A 751 32.16 -0.38 35.34
C GLY A 751 32.91 0.44 36.40
N GLU A 752 33.58 1.52 35.99
CA GLU A 752 34.48 2.32 36.85
C GLU A 752 33.93 3.71 37.18
N GLN A 753 32.74 4.04 36.69
CA GLN A 753 32.15 5.38 36.82
C GLN A 753 31.12 5.49 37.93
N GLU A 754 30.87 6.74 38.34
CA GLU A 754 29.82 7.07 39.31
C GLU A 754 28.44 6.68 38.76
N LYS A 755 27.69 5.96 39.59
CA LYS A 755 26.36 5.47 39.24
C LYS A 755 25.28 6.41 39.77
N LYS A 756 24.09 6.36 39.16
CA LYS A 756 22.95 7.19 39.56
C LYS A 756 21.65 6.41 39.35
N ALA A 757 20.63 6.70 40.16
CA ALA A 757 19.29 6.17 39.90
C ALA A 757 18.80 6.59 38.50
N ALA A 758 18.26 5.63 37.74
CA ALA A 758 17.93 5.79 36.33
C ALA A 758 17.07 7.02 36.02
N VAL A 759 16.10 7.35 36.88
CA VAL A 759 15.21 8.49 36.70
C VAL A 759 15.93 9.85 36.78
N PHE A 760 17.04 9.92 37.52
CA PHE A 760 17.87 11.12 37.64
C PHE A 760 19.07 11.13 36.69
N ALA A 761 19.39 9.98 36.06
CA ALA A 761 20.49 9.84 35.12
C ALA A 761 20.16 10.42 33.73
N PHE A 762 18.89 10.37 33.31
CA PHE A 762 18.46 10.86 32.00
C PHE A 762 18.00 12.32 32.06
N ALA A 763 18.51 13.14 31.14
CA ALA A 763 18.16 14.56 31.02
C ALA A 763 17.64 14.88 29.61
N GLY A 764 16.38 15.30 29.49
CA GLY A 764 15.77 15.69 28.21
C GLY A 764 14.28 15.91 28.35
N ASP A 765 13.59 16.28 27.26
CA ASP A 765 12.21 16.77 27.30
C ASP A 765 11.24 15.86 28.10
N THR A 766 11.35 14.54 27.94
CA THR A 766 10.53 13.58 28.73
C THR A 766 10.83 13.64 30.23
N TYR A 767 12.08 13.80 30.62
CA TYR A 767 12.48 13.88 32.04
C TYR A 767 12.29 15.30 32.61
N GLN A 768 12.29 16.32 31.75
CA GLN A 768 11.80 17.66 32.09
C GLN A 768 10.28 17.72 32.22
N GLY A 769 9.54 16.83 31.57
CA GLY A 769 8.09 16.70 31.80
C GLY A 769 7.78 15.88 33.05
N PHE A 770 8.63 14.90 33.38
CA PHE A 770 8.48 14.05 34.57
C PHE A 770 8.98 14.73 35.85
N GLU A 771 10.06 15.51 35.78
CA GLU A 771 10.65 16.30 36.86
C GLU A 771 10.82 15.54 38.20
N ALA A 772 11.50 14.39 38.15
CA ALA A 772 11.66 13.49 39.28
C ALA A 772 12.18 14.15 40.57
N ALA A 773 13.00 15.21 40.45
CA ALA A 773 13.54 15.94 41.60
C ALA A 773 12.48 16.69 42.42
N THR A 774 11.27 16.88 41.88
CA THR A 774 10.16 17.57 42.54
C THR A 774 9.07 16.62 43.02
N ILE A 775 9.17 15.33 42.69
CA ILE A 775 8.22 14.30 43.11
C ILE A 775 8.55 13.90 44.56
N ASP A 776 7.52 13.78 45.40
CA ASP A 776 7.70 13.32 46.78
C ASP A 776 8.17 11.85 46.86
N GLU A 777 8.75 11.47 48.00
CA GLU A 777 9.36 10.15 48.18
C GLU A 777 8.35 8.99 48.06
N ASP A 778 7.09 9.21 48.48
CA ASP A 778 6.03 8.21 48.41
C ASP A 778 5.59 7.96 46.96
N ALA A 779 5.44 9.02 46.17
CA ALA A 779 5.13 8.95 44.74
C ALA A 779 6.31 8.35 43.96
N LEU A 780 7.55 8.65 44.33
CA LEU A 780 8.74 8.05 43.72
C LEU A 780 8.85 6.55 44.04
N ARG A 781 8.51 6.14 45.27
CA ARG A 781 8.40 4.73 45.65
C ARG A 781 7.28 4.04 44.90
N TRP A 782 6.14 4.69 44.69
CA TRP A 782 5.07 4.14 43.85
C TRP A 782 5.50 3.99 42.38
N ALA A 783 6.21 4.98 41.85
CA ALA A 783 6.79 4.92 40.50
C ALA A 783 7.79 3.77 40.36
N GLN A 784 8.50 3.41 41.42
CA GLN A 784 9.42 2.27 41.41
C GLN A 784 8.72 0.96 41.00
N ASP A 785 7.46 0.79 41.41
CA ASP A 785 6.66 -0.39 41.09
C ASP A 785 5.90 -0.24 39.77
N HIS A 786 5.51 0.98 39.38
CA HIS A 786 4.56 1.25 38.30
C HIS A 786 5.12 1.98 37.07
N LEU A 787 6.39 2.39 37.09
CA LEU A 787 7.07 3.02 35.95
C LEU A 787 8.24 2.14 35.50
N ARG A 788 8.41 2.01 34.19
CA ARG A 788 9.54 1.34 33.56
C ARG A 788 10.18 2.22 32.51
N ILE A 789 11.50 2.20 32.46
CA ILE A 789 12.31 2.93 31.48
C ILE A 789 12.90 1.89 30.53
N LEU A 790 12.47 1.91 29.26
CA LEU A 790 13.06 1.05 28.23
C LEU A 790 14.48 1.51 27.95
N SER A 791 15.46 0.61 27.86
CA SER A 791 16.86 0.97 27.68
C SER A 791 17.55 0.06 26.67
N GLY A 792 18.26 0.64 25.68
CA GLY A 792 19.03 -0.18 24.75
C GLY A 792 20.19 -0.92 25.45
N LEU A 793 20.75 -0.32 26.50
CA LEU A 793 21.89 -0.89 27.24
C LEU A 793 21.46 -1.80 28.39
N TYR A 794 20.40 -1.46 29.11
CA TYR A 794 19.95 -2.20 30.31
C TYR A 794 18.66 -3.00 30.09
N GLY A 795 18.04 -2.91 28.91
CA GLY A 795 16.79 -3.60 28.56
C GLY A 795 15.57 -2.92 29.18
N LEU A 796 15.36 -3.15 30.46
CA LEU A 796 14.25 -2.61 31.24
C LEU A 796 14.77 -2.15 32.61
N LEU A 797 14.51 -0.88 32.95
CA LEU A 797 14.91 -0.26 34.21
C LEU A 797 13.69 0.20 35.00
N ARG A 798 13.82 0.23 36.31
CA ARG A 798 12.94 0.96 37.23
C ARG A 798 13.54 2.32 37.58
N PRO A 799 12.73 3.31 38.02
CA PRO A 799 13.20 4.66 38.34
C PRO A 799 14.44 4.73 39.24
N LEU A 800 14.51 3.90 40.27
CA LEU A 800 15.58 3.90 41.27
C LEU A 800 16.70 2.90 40.96
N ASP A 801 16.64 2.18 39.83
CA ASP A 801 17.72 1.27 39.45
C ASP A 801 19.02 2.05 39.21
N GLU A 802 20.09 1.64 39.88
CA GLU A 802 21.41 2.25 39.85
C GLU A 802 22.11 1.93 38.53
N ILE A 803 22.31 2.94 37.69
CA ILE A 803 22.96 2.80 36.39
C ILE A 803 24.18 3.71 36.28
N GLU A 804 25.18 3.28 35.51
CA GLU A 804 26.14 4.22 34.94
C GLU A 804 25.42 5.00 33.83
N PRO A 805 25.45 6.35 33.84
CA PRO A 805 24.72 7.20 32.90
C PRO A 805 25.27 7.07 31.48
N TYR A 806 24.87 5.99 30.81
CA TYR A 806 25.18 5.64 29.44
C TYR A 806 23.96 5.08 28.74
N ARG A 807 23.91 5.30 27.42
CA ARG A 807 22.78 4.90 26.58
C ARG A 807 23.28 4.32 25.27
N LEU A 808 22.61 3.27 24.83
CA LEU A 808 22.56 2.84 23.44
C LEU A 808 21.14 3.06 22.91
N GLU A 809 21.04 3.47 21.65
CA GLU A 809 19.73 3.57 21.01
C GLU A 809 19.17 2.19 20.76
N MET A 810 17.89 1.96 21.09
CA MET A 810 17.27 0.63 20.94
C MET A 810 17.34 0.12 19.48
N GLY A 811 17.34 1.02 18.50
CA GLY A 811 17.52 0.69 17.09
C GLY A 811 18.94 0.31 16.64
N SER A 812 19.95 0.37 17.52
CA SER A 812 21.35 0.13 17.15
C SER A 812 21.62 -1.31 16.68
N ARG A 813 22.32 -1.44 15.55
CA ARG A 813 22.81 -2.72 14.99
C ARG A 813 24.13 -3.14 15.64
N LEU A 814 24.10 -3.36 16.96
CA LEU A 814 25.27 -3.83 17.70
C LEU A 814 25.31 -5.36 17.67
N LYS A 815 26.33 -5.92 17.02
CA LYS A 815 26.51 -7.36 16.93
C LYS A 815 27.10 -7.92 18.23
N VAL A 816 26.35 -8.79 18.92
CA VAL A 816 26.80 -9.50 20.12
C VAL A 816 26.53 -10.99 19.97
N GLY A 817 27.58 -11.79 19.82
CA GLY A 817 27.48 -13.20 19.48
C GLY A 817 26.84 -13.40 18.10
N ARG A 818 25.70 -14.13 18.07
CA ARG A 818 24.91 -14.37 16.84
C ARG A 818 23.83 -13.30 16.59
N LYS A 819 23.57 -12.41 17.55
CA LYS A 819 22.55 -11.36 17.47
C LYS A 819 23.12 -10.13 16.78
N THR A 820 22.40 -9.55 15.82
CA THR A 820 22.92 -8.44 14.99
C THR A 820 22.37 -7.06 15.36
N SER A 821 21.34 -7.02 16.21
CA SER A 821 20.70 -5.79 16.70
C SER A 821 20.28 -5.91 18.16
N LEU A 822 20.05 -4.77 18.82
CA LEU A 822 19.54 -4.75 20.20
C LEU A 822 18.10 -5.28 20.29
N TYR A 823 17.27 -5.12 19.26
CA TYR A 823 15.95 -5.77 19.19
C TYR A 823 16.06 -7.29 19.26
N GLU A 824 16.98 -7.90 18.49
CA GLU A 824 17.18 -9.35 18.54
C GLU A 824 17.85 -9.82 19.85
N TYR A 825 18.72 -8.97 20.42
CA TYR A 825 19.43 -9.24 21.68
C TYR A 825 18.45 -9.34 22.85
N TRP A 826 17.59 -8.33 22.99
CA TRP A 826 16.57 -8.30 24.04
C TRP A 826 15.41 -9.25 23.73
N GLY A 827 15.06 -9.43 22.45
CA GLY A 827 14.09 -10.43 22.00
C GLY A 827 12.75 -10.30 22.72
N ASP A 828 12.32 -11.36 23.38
CA ASP A 828 11.09 -11.40 24.19
C ASP A 828 11.31 -11.04 25.66
N ARG A 829 12.56 -10.92 26.13
CA ARG A 829 12.89 -10.71 27.56
C ARG A 829 12.17 -9.49 28.12
N ILE A 830 12.23 -8.35 27.42
CA ILE A 830 11.56 -7.11 27.87
C ILE A 830 10.05 -7.31 28.03
N GLY A 831 9.39 -8.00 27.09
CA GLY A 831 7.96 -8.28 27.15
C GLY A 831 7.60 -9.23 28.30
N THR A 832 8.40 -10.28 28.52
CA THR A 832 8.25 -11.20 29.65
C THR A 832 8.36 -10.47 30.98
N GLU A 833 9.37 -9.61 31.13
CA GLU A 833 9.57 -8.82 32.35
C GLU A 833 8.43 -7.83 32.59
N LEU A 834 7.91 -7.19 31.53
CA LEU A 834 6.76 -6.28 31.65
C LEU A 834 5.50 -7.00 32.12
N ASN A 835 5.25 -8.23 31.68
CA ASN A 835 4.13 -9.02 32.18
C ASN A 835 4.29 -9.36 33.67
N GLN A 836 5.50 -9.76 34.09
CA GLN A 836 5.78 -10.06 35.50
C GLN A 836 5.64 -8.81 36.38
N ASP A 837 6.14 -7.67 35.90
CA ASP A 837 6.04 -6.39 36.58
C ASP A 837 4.59 -5.92 36.70
N ALA A 838 3.78 -6.13 35.66
CA ALA A 838 2.38 -5.80 35.69
C ALA A 838 1.58 -6.73 36.60
N GLU A 839 1.89 -8.02 36.63
CA GLU A 839 1.31 -8.98 37.57
C GLU A 839 1.62 -8.58 39.02
N ALA A 840 2.89 -8.25 39.32
CA ALA A 840 3.32 -7.79 40.64
C ALA A 840 2.64 -6.47 41.05
N ALA A 841 2.45 -5.55 40.09
CA ALA A 841 1.75 -4.29 40.28
C ALA A 841 0.21 -4.42 40.28
N GLY A 842 -0.35 -5.61 40.05
CA GLY A 842 -1.80 -5.81 39.90
C GLY A 842 -2.40 -5.00 38.74
N SER A 843 -1.64 -4.80 37.68
CA SER A 843 -1.99 -3.98 36.51
C SER A 843 -2.34 -4.87 35.31
N ASP A 844 -3.46 -4.60 34.64
CA ASP A 844 -3.81 -5.22 33.35
C ASP A 844 -3.63 -4.24 32.16
N ILE A 845 -3.27 -2.99 32.46
CA ILE A 845 -3.07 -1.90 31.50
C ILE A 845 -1.61 -1.46 31.49
N LEU A 846 -1.05 -1.36 30.28
CA LEU A 846 0.25 -0.74 30.02
C LEU A 846 0.05 0.58 29.27
N VAL A 847 0.42 1.70 29.90
CA VAL A 847 0.43 3.02 29.24
C VAL A 847 1.78 3.25 28.58
N ASN A 848 1.77 3.31 27.25
CA ASN A 848 2.94 3.55 26.43
C ASN A 848 3.20 5.06 26.26
N CYS A 849 4.05 5.60 27.13
CA CYS A 849 4.65 6.93 27.00
C CYS A 849 6.06 6.90 26.37
N ALA A 850 6.50 5.75 25.86
CA ALA A 850 7.77 5.60 25.14
C ALA A 850 7.63 6.01 23.66
N SER A 851 8.75 6.21 22.97
CA SER A 851 8.76 6.36 21.52
C SER A 851 8.51 5.01 20.84
N GLN A 852 7.99 5.06 19.61
CA GLN A 852 7.78 3.86 18.80
C GLN A 852 9.09 3.07 18.56
N GLU A 853 10.23 3.77 18.50
CA GLU A 853 11.54 3.13 18.42
C GLU A 853 11.81 2.24 19.64
N TYR A 854 11.64 2.76 20.86
CA TYR A 854 11.91 1.96 22.06
C TYR A 854 10.84 0.90 22.29
N PHE A 855 9.58 1.25 22.08
CA PHE A 855 8.46 0.35 22.31
C PHE A 855 8.43 -0.83 21.32
N ARG A 856 9.07 -0.71 20.14
CA ARG A 856 9.24 -1.82 19.19
C ARG A 856 10.02 -3.01 19.78
N ALA A 857 10.83 -2.79 20.83
CA ALA A 857 11.50 -3.88 21.55
C ALA A 857 10.56 -4.70 22.44
N VAL A 858 9.32 -4.25 22.63
CA VAL A 858 8.28 -5.00 23.35
C VAL A 858 7.52 -5.86 22.35
N ASP A 859 7.63 -7.19 22.48
CA ASP A 859 6.85 -8.13 21.67
C ASP A 859 5.38 -8.13 22.10
N LEU A 860 4.56 -7.37 21.36
CA LEU A 860 3.12 -7.24 21.62
C LEU A 860 2.35 -8.57 21.51
N LYS A 861 2.89 -9.60 20.82
CA LYS A 861 2.23 -10.90 20.74
C LYS A 861 2.35 -11.70 22.04
N LYS A 862 3.36 -11.39 22.84
CA LYS A 862 3.64 -12.03 24.14
C LYS A 862 3.24 -11.17 25.33
N LEU A 863 2.91 -9.91 25.11
CA LEU A 863 2.41 -9.02 26.14
C LEU A 863 0.94 -9.33 26.45
N SER A 864 0.63 -9.69 27.70
CA SER A 864 -0.74 -10.01 28.13
C SER A 864 -1.54 -8.77 28.56
N LEU A 865 -0.94 -7.58 28.47
CA LEU A 865 -1.49 -6.31 28.95
C LEU A 865 -2.21 -5.55 27.85
N ARG A 866 -3.30 -4.86 28.21
CA ARG A 866 -3.95 -3.90 27.32
C ARG A 866 -3.08 -2.66 27.18
N VAL A 867 -2.56 -2.42 25.98
CA VAL A 867 -1.69 -1.27 25.70
C VAL A 867 -2.51 -0.03 25.34
N ILE A 868 -2.30 1.05 26.09
CA ILE A 868 -2.86 2.38 25.82
C ILE A 868 -1.71 3.29 25.37
N THR A 869 -1.82 3.92 24.20
CA THR A 869 -0.76 4.81 23.67
C THR A 869 -1.28 6.24 23.49
N PRO A 870 -1.17 7.10 24.51
CA PRO A 870 -1.57 8.50 24.42
C PRO A 870 -0.86 9.25 23.28
N GLN A 871 -1.63 10.02 22.50
CA GLN A 871 -1.12 10.86 21.42
C GLN A 871 -1.24 12.33 21.80
N PHE A 872 -0.18 13.11 21.60
CA PHE A 872 -0.11 14.52 21.95
C PHE A 872 0.08 15.35 20.68
N TYR A 873 -0.97 16.11 20.32
CA TYR A 873 -0.98 17.00 19.15
C TYR A 873 -1.01 18.45 19.59
N GLU A 874 -0.54 19.31 18.70
CA GLU A 874 -0.66 20.76 18.81
C GLU A 874 -1.52 21.27 17.66
N GLU A 875 -2.37 22.24 17.97
CA GLU A 875 -3.19 22.93 16.98
C GLU A 875 -2.29 23.72 16.03
N HIS A 876 -2.60 23.69 14.75
CA HIS A 876 -1.82 24.37 13.73
C HIS A 876 -2.76 24.79 12.61
N ALA A 877 -2.43 25.86 11.88
CA ALA A 877 -3.25 26.44 10.80
C ALA A 877 -3.64 25.46 9.66
N LYS A 878 -3.06 24.24 9.63
CA LYS A 878 -3.32 23.19 8.62
C LYS A 878 -3.86 21.91 9.26
N GLY A 879 -4.38 21.99 10.49
CA GLY A 879 -4.86 20.88 11.31
C GLY A 879 -3.84 20.38 12.35
N PRO A 880 -4.27 19.56 13.33
CA PRO A 880 -3.43 19.08 14.43
C PRO A 880 -2.16 18.37 13.97
N ARG A 881 -1.00 18.72 14.54
CA ARG A 881 0.30 18.09 14.22
C ARG A 881 1.07 17.72 15.48
N ILE A 882 1.89 16.69 15.39
CA ILE A 882 2.79 16.30 16.48
C ILE A 882 4.08 17.12 16.36
N VAL A 883 4.32 18.00 17.31
CA VAL A 883 5.61 18.69 17.46
C VAL A 883 6.50 17.89 18.41
N SER A 884 7.61 17.36 17.89
CA SER A 884 8.44 16.33 18.55
C SER A 884 8.90 16.71 19.96
N PHE A 885 9.30 17.97 20.17
CA PHE A 885 9.73 18.50 21.47
C PHE A 885 8.58 18.48 22.50
N TYR A 886 7.45 19.11 22.17
CA TYR A 886 6.30 19.19 23.08
C TYR A 886 5.68 17.81 23.35
N ALA A 887 5.58 16.94 22.34
CA ALA A 887 5.06 15.59 22.52
C ALA A 887 5.97 14.69 23.39
N LYS A 888 7.28 14.93 23.42
CA LYS A 888 8.19 14.23 24.35
C LYS A 888 8.00 14.72 25.78
N ARG A 889 7.86 16.03 25.98
CA ARG A 889 7.58 16.63 27.29
C ARG A 889 6.24 16.16 27.84
N ALA A 890 5.19 16.19 27.00
CA ALA A 890 3.85 15.73 27.37
C ALA A 890 3.81 14.26 27.78
N ARG A 891 4.58 13.37 27.12
CA ARG A 891 4.73 11.97 27.54
C ARG A 891 5.36 11.82 28.93
N GLY A 892 6.33 12.67 29.26
CA GLY A 892 6.89 12.77 30.60
C GLY A 892 5.88 13.23 31.64
N SER A 893 5.15 14.31 31.32
CA SER A 893 4.11 14.86 32.19
C SER A 893 2.94 13.90 32.38
N MET A 894 2.58 13.11 31.37
CA MET A 894 1.57 12.05 31.50
C MET A 894 2.05 10.94 32.44
N ALA A 895 3.31 10.50 32.34
CA ALA A 895 3.86 9.53 33.27
C ALA A 895 3.86 10.08 34.71
N ARG A 896 4.22 11.36 34.91
CA ARG A 896 4.14 12.04 36.21
C ARG A 896 2.71 12.10 36.73
N TYR A 897 1.76 12.52 35.90
CA TYR A 897 0.34 12.57 36.24
C TYR A 897 -0.18 11.22 36.70
N ILE A 898 0.19 10.13 36.03
CA ILE A 898 -0.19 8.77 36.44
C ILE A 898 0.42 8.41 37.80
N VAL A 899 1.68 8.78 38.03
CA VAL A 899 2.40 8.53 39.29
C VAL A 899 1.81 9.29 40.47
N GLU A 900 1.66 10.61 40.36
CA GLU A 900 1.19 11.47 41.45
C GLU A 900 -0.27 11.19 41.79
N ASN A 901 -1.11 10.92 40.79
CA ASN A 901 -2.55 10.68 40.98
C ASN A 901 -2.90 9.20 41.09
N ARG A 902 -1.90 8.30 41.03
CA ARG A 902 -2.05 6.84 41.11
C ARG A 902 -3.18 6.33 40.22
N ILE A 903 -3.14 6.73 38.95
CA ILE A 903 -4.26 6.52 38.01
C ILE A 903 -4.50 5.02 37.80
N LYS A 904 -5.78 4.61 37.96
CA LYS A 904 -6.23 3.21 37.92
C LYS A 904 -7.04 2.84 36.70
N THR A 905 -7.59 3.82 35.97
CA THR A 905 -8.51 3.57 34.84
C THR A 905 -8.16 4.42 33.63
N VAL A 906 -8.41 3.89 32.43
CA VAL A 906 -8.17 4.62 31.17
C VAL A 906 -9.00 5.90 31.09
N ASP A 907 -10.19 5.90 31.69
CA ASP A 907 -11.05 7.08 31.72
C ASP A 907 -10.43 8.24 32.51
N ALA A 908 -9.73 7.95 33.62
CA ALA A 908 -9.07 8.98 34.43
C ALA A 908 -7.83 9.60 33.75
N LEU A 909 -7.35 9.01 32.64
CA LEU A 909 -6.34 9.66 31.78
C LEU A 909 -6.93 10.87 31.04
N ARG A 910 -8.25 10.91 30.82
CA ARG A 910 -8.92 11.99 30.06
C ARG A 910 -8.86 13.33 30.79
N ASP A 911 -8.66 13.31 32.10
CA ASP A 911 -8.55 14.50 32.95
C ASP A 911 -7.15 15.15 32.89
N PHE A 912 -6.22 14.56 32.13
CA PHE A 912 -4.89 15.13 31.92
C PHE A 912 -4.96 16.46 31.19
N THR A 913 -4.55 17.54 31.88
CA THR A 913 -4.58 18.92 31.38
C THR A 913 -3.22 19.63 31.37
N VAL A 914 -2.14 18.92 31.73
CA VAL A 914 -0.81 19.52 31.95
C VAL A 914 -0.24 20.06 30.64
N GLY A 915 0.31 21.29 30.69
CA GLY A 915 0.97 21.93 29.55
C GLY A 915 0.01 22.37 28.45
N GLY A 916 -1.26 22.63 28.79
CA GLY A 916 -2.29 23.13 27.86
C GLY A 916 -2.95 22.05 26.99
N TYR A 917 -2.61 20.78 27.22
CA TYR A 917 -3.21 19.66 26.52
C TYR A 917 -4.62 19.39 27.06
N ALA A 918 -5.57 19.03 26.20
CA ALA A 918 -6.91 18.60 26.60
C ALA A 918 -7.36 17.39 25.77
N TYR A 919 -8.06 16.46 26.41
CA TYR A 919 -8.56 15.24 25.76
C TYR A 919 -9.57 15.57 24.65
N GLN A 920 -9.42 14.92 23.49
CA GLN A 920 -10.27 15.11 22.32
C GLN A 920 -11.09 13.84 22.06
N PRO A 921 -12.38 13.79 22.43
CA PRO A 921 -13.19 12.59 22.29
C PRO A 921 -13.33 12.15 20.83
N ASP A 922 -13.52 13.09 19.91
CA ASP A 922 -13.78 12.80 18.48
C ASP A 922 -12.53 12.30 17.72
N MET A 923 -11.33 12.55 18.27
CA MET A 923 -10.06 12.09 17.70
C MET A 923 -9.54 10.81 18.37
N SER A 924 -10.12 10.42 19.50
CA SER A 924 -9.59 9.35 20.35
C SER A 924 -10.17 7.97 20.01
N SER A 925 -9.35 6.93 20.17
CA SER A 925 -9.82 5.53 20.21
C SER A 925 -9.61 4.92 21.60
N PRO A 926 -10.25 3.78 21.93
CA PRO A 926 -10.09 3.12 23.24
C PRO A 926 -8.66 2.74 23.61
N GLU A 927 -7.76 2.59 22.62
CA GLU A 927 -6.34 2.28 22.79
C GLU A 927 -5.43 3.49 22.54
N LYS A 928 -5.96 4.59 21.97
CA LYS A 928 -5.19 5.77 21.58
C LYS A 928 -5.95 7.05 21.98
N PRO A 929 -5.91 7.44 23.26
CA PRO A 929 -6.45 8.72 23.70
C PRO A 929 -5.62 9.86 23.10
N VAL A 930 -6.31 10.82 22.49
CA VAL A 930 -5.71 11.99 21.84
C VAL A 930 -5.88 13.21 22.73
N PHE A 931 -4.77 13.92 22.95
CA PHE A 931 -4.72 15.19 23.65
C PHE A 931 -4.23 16.28 22.71
N LEU A 932 -4.96 17.39 22.65
CA LEU A 932 -4.65 18.53 21.79
C LEU A 932 -4.31 19.74 22.65
N ARG A 933 -3.22 20.43 22.32
CA ARG A 933 -2.84 21.72 22.89
C ARG A 933 -3.12 22.84 21.88
N ALA A 934 -3.69 23.96 22.32
CA ALA A 934 -3.80 25.16 21.49
C ALA A 934 -2.40 25.72 21.17
N SER A 935 -2.21 26.24 19.96
CA SER A 935 -0.97 26.96 19.63
C SER A 935 -0.96 28.31 20.35
N ASP A 936 0.08 28.57 21.15
CA ASP A 936 0.38 29.90 21.69
C ASP A 936 0.82 30.89 20.60
#